data_AF-A0A496UIK6-F1
#
_entry.id   AF-A0A496UIK6-F1
#
_cell.length_a   1.000
_cell.length_b   1.000
_cell.length_c   1.000
_cell.angle_alpha   90.00
_cell.angle_beta   90.00
_cell.angle_gamma   90.00
#
_symmetry.space_group_name_H-M   'P 1'
#
loop_
_entity.id
_entity.type
_entity.pdbx_description
1 polymer ?
#
loop_
_entity_poly.entity_id
_entity_poly.type
_entity_poly.pdbx_seq_one_letter_code
_entity_poly.pdbx_strand_id
1 'polypeptide(L)'
;MTKPSNGAERVLARLKDFQRRSVDYVFRRFYLDQDATNRFLVADEVGLGKTLVARGVIARAIDFLKEDIKRIDIVYICSNISIASQNINRLNVSGVQEFVRPTRLSLLPMHIAGIRQNSVNYVSLTPGTSFDPKSREGRDEERALIHYLLKGKLNASPAGLRRLLQCRVSDDNWRWWTNKWKPENLDEDISEAFVKNVVSDKDFHQRITDFCARSKRRVLRHDPERLELVKELRFRIAEMSVEMLEPDLIILDEFQRFKNLLDHNNPDARLAQRLFRYEGVKTLLLSATPYKMLSLDHEQEDDHYSDFLKTLQFLFESDEIVEEVKKEIQAFRETLYHFGSDDGVAARDTRDTLQSRLCRVMCRTERVGMTQAQNAMLYESRERPTLVPRDLHEAVLADRVSSSVGARDIIEYWKSSPYLINFLRRYEFRRKLEAQCGDASEELLLALKENENRLLSKNEIQTYQEVDPANPRMRELFSLTIDRGFWKLLWLPPSMPYSKPEGAYADIRDITKYLVFSAWNVVPDAIASLCSYEAERRMLSLLPKRINHDQLYDELRPLLRYAKSADGRLTGMSVLVLMYPSPGLASLVDPLKIALDHHDGEPIPVTLLLKKASETLLPYINKLVKRSPETGPEDRRWYWAASAILDGARYPGLSNWLVDESVGWPAIAAESSGERFIEHLDLLQQAMDERLDPPLGRPPADLIKFISQMAVAGPSVCALRAL
;
A
#
# COMPACT_ATOMS: atom_id res chain seq x y z
N MET A 1 20.31 33.00 10.69
CA MET A 1 19.44 32.45 9.62
C MET A 1 20.18 32.57 8.30
N THR A 2 20.85 31.50 7.87
CA THR A 2 21.36 31.37 6.50
C THR A 2 20.17 31.31 5.54
N LYS A 3 20.17 32.15 4.50
CA LYS A 3 19.12 32.13 3.47
C LYS A 3 19.19 30.78 2.73
N PRO A 4 18.08 30.03 2.58
CA PRO A 4 18.08 28.80 1.80
C PRO A 4 18.44 29.10 0.33
N SER A 5 19.04 28.15 -0.37
CA SER A 5 19.36 28.35 -1.78
C SER A 5 18.09 28.33 -2.64
N ASN A 6 18.20 28.79 -3.90
CA ASN A 6 17.11 28.75 -4.89
C ASN A 6 16.46 27.36 -5.04
N GLY A 7 17.15 26.26 -4.70
CA GLY A 7 16.63 24.90 -4.75
C GLY A 7 15.69 24.56 -3.58
N ALA A 8 16.14 24.77 -2.33
CA ALA A 8 15.32 24.49 -1.16
C ALA A 8 14.11 25.42 -1.05
N GLU A 9 14.25 26.71 -1.40
CA GLU A 9 13.13 27.65 -1.38
C GLU A 9 11.98 27.23 -2.31
N ARG A 10 12.28 26.68 -3.49
CA ARG A 10 11.26 26.16 -4.41
C ARG A 10 10.49 24.98 -3.84
N VAL A 11 11.16 24.10 -3.10
CA VAL A 11 10.51 22.96 -2.44
C VAL A 11 9.65 23.45 -1.29
N LEU A 12 10.17 24.34 -0.45
CA LEU A 12 9.47 24.89 0.71
C LEU A 12 8.26 25.75 0.33
N ALA A 13 8.32 26.47 -0.80
CA ALA A 13 7.20 27.28 -1.30
C ALA A 13 5.94 26.48 -1.65
N ARG A 14 6.09 25.16 -1.88
CA ARG A 14 4.96 24.24 -2.15
C ARG A 14 4.38 23.63 -0.87
N LEU A 15 5.01 23.84 0.28
CA LEU A 15 4.53 23.31 1.55
C LEU A 15 3.48 24.24 2.17
N LYS A 16 2.52 23.64 2.88
CA LYS A 16 1.59 24.39 3.73
C LYS A 16 2.33 24.97 4.93
N ASP A 17 1.78 26.02 5.54
CA ASP A 17 2.42 26.72 6.66
C ASP A 17 2.82 25.79 7.81
N PHE A 18 1.92 24.88 8.23
CA PHE A 18 2.23 23.94 9.30
C PHE A 18 3.34 22.94 8.90
N GLN A 19 3.36 22.49 7.64
CA GLN A 19 4.40 21.59 7.13
C GLN A 19 5.75 22.30 7.12
N ARG A 20 5.78 23.56 6.69
CA ARG A 20 6.99 24.40 6.72
C ARG A 20 7.50 24.60 8.14
N ARG A 21 6.61 24.85 9.11
CA ARG A 21 6.99 24.93 10.54
C ARG A 21 7.58 23.62 11.04
N SER A 22 7.01 22.47 10.69
CA SER A 22 7.58 21.16 11.04
C SER A 22 8.97 20.97 10.42
N VAL A 23 9.16 21.33 9.14
CA VAL A 23 10.47 21.26 8.47
C VAL A 23 11.50 22.14 9.17
N ASP A 24 11.17 23.41 9.42
CA ASP A 24 12.06 24.35 10.09
C ASP A 24 12.40 23.89 11.53
N TYR A 25 11.43 23.30 12.24
CA TYR A 25 11.63 22.75 13.57
C TYR A 25 12.59 21.55 13.56
N VAL A 26 12.33 20.55 12.70
CA VAL A 26 13.18 19.36 12.57
C VAL A 26 14.60 19.75 12.16
N PHE A 27 14.75 20.61 11.15
CA PHE A 27 16.05 21.08 10.68
C PHE A 27 16.84 21.77 11.79
N ARG A 28 16.19 22.63 12.57
CA ARG A 28 16.80 23.31 13.71
C ARG A 28 17.27 22.31 14.77
N ARG A 29 16.45 21.32 15.13
CA ARG A 29 16.79 20.26 16.08
C ARG A 29 17.94 19.37 15.60
N PHE A 30 18.11 19.17 14.30
CA PHE A 30 19.21 18.36 13.75
C PHE A 30 20.54 19.10 13.64
N TYR A 31 20.53 20.39 13.25
CA TYR A 31 21.75 21.06 12.78
C TYR A 31 22.07 22.41 13.46
N LEU A 32 21.10 23.08 14.10
CA LEU A 32 21.29 24.48 14.53
C LEU A 32 21.24 24.70 16.05
N ASP A 33 20.41 23.95 16.77
CA ASP A 33 20.28 24.13 18.22
C ASP A 33 21.54 23.64 18.95
N GLN A 34 21.88 24.27 20.09
CA GLN A 34 23.03 23.88 20.91
C GLN A 34 22.88 22.46 21.49
N ASP A 35 21.64 22.08 21.82
CA ASP A 35 21.26 20.75 22.28
C ASP A 35 20.66 19.92 21.14
N ALA A 36 21.26 19.98 19.95
CA ALA A 36 20.81 19.23 18.78
C ALA A 36 20.70 17.71 19.06
N THR A 37 19.78 17.05 18.36
CA THR A 37 19.60 15.60 18.39
C THR A 37 20.03 14.97 17.07
N ASN A 38 20.40 13.69 17.11
CA ASN A 38 20.62 12.90 15.90
C ASN A 38 19.34 12.19 15.45
N ARG A 39 18.33 12.06 16.31
CA ARG A 39 17.13 11.26 16.05
C ARG A 39 15.89 12.06 16.37
N PHE A 40 14.95 12.11 15.42
CA PHE A 40 13.75 12.93 15.56
C PHE A 40 12.52 12.25 14.96
N LEU A 41 11.38 12.37 15.63
CA LEU A 41 10.10 11.79 15.22
C LEU A 41 9.09 12.86 14.80
N VAL A 42 8.60 12.75 13.57
CA VAL A 42 7.44 13.51 13.08
C VAL A 42 6.19 12.62 13.20
N ALA A 43 5.41 12.89 14.24
CA ALA A 43 4.24 12.11 14.63
C ALA A 43 2.91 12.70 14.13
N ASP A 44 2.95 13.51 13.07
CA ASP A 44 1.77 14.17 12.48
C ASP A 44 0.68 13.17 12.10
N GLU A 45 -0.59 13.59 12.25
CA GLU A 45 -1.78 12.83 11.88
C GLU A 45 -1.70 12.28 10.43
N VAL A 46 -2.40 11.16 10.18
CA VAL A 46 -2.47 10.54 8.85
C VAL A 46 -3.01 11.55 7.83
N GLY A 47 -2.41 11.58 6.64
CA GLY A 47 -2.85 12.46 5.56
C GLY A 47 -2.42 13.93 5.68
N LEU A 48 -1.61 14.31 6.69
CA LEU A 48 -1.02 15.67 6.77
C LEU A 48 0.24 15.87 5.91
N GLY A 49 0.68 14.82 5.20
CA GLY A 49 1.80 14.92 4.25
C GLY A 49 3.19 14.81 4.88
N LYS A 50 3.40 13.84 5.79
CA LYS A 50 4.72 13.55 6.39
C LYS A 50 5.85 13.38 5.37
N THR A 51 5.57 12.76 4.22
CA THR A 51 6.56 12.63 3.12
C THR A 51 6.94 13.99 2.51
N LEU A 52 6.01 14.97 2.47
CA LEU A 52 6.32 16.34 2.04
C LEU A 52 7.19 17.07 3.08
N VAL A 53 6.94 16.84 4.37
CA VAL A 53 7.81 17.33 5.45
C VAL A 53 9.21 16.73 5.30
N ALA A 54 9.33 15.42 5.13
CA ALA A 54 10.62 14.77 4.90
C ALA A 54 11.35 15.32 3.67
N ARG A 55 10.63 15.55 2.56
CA ARG A 55 11.17 16.21 1.36
C ARG A 55 11.73 17.60 1.66
N GLY A 56 11.03 18.39 2.46
CA GLY A 56 11.49 19.71 2.89
C GLY A 56 12.73 19.64 3.77
N VAL A 57 12.80 18.66 4.69
CA VAL A 57 13.97 18.40 5.54
C VAL A 57 15.17 17.99 4.69
N ILE A 58 14.99 17.09 3.72
CA ILE A 58 16.03 16.70 2.75
C ILE A 58 16.57 17.94 2.03
N ALA A 59 15.69 18.78 1.48
CA ALA A 59 16.10 19.96 0.73
C ALA A 59 16.97 20.91 1.59
N ARG A 60 16.61 21.10 2.86
CA ARG A 60 17.38 21.92 3.80
C ARG A 60 18.68 21.26 4.24
N ALA A 61 18.69 19.95 4.46
CA ALA A 61 19.87 19.18 4.80
C ALA A 61 20.90 19.22 3.65
N ILE A 62 20.48 19.01 2.40
CA ILE A 62 21.37 19.11 1.23
C ILE A 62 21.98 20.50 1.13
N ASP A 63 21.15 21.55 1.29
CA ASP A 63 21.63 22.93 1.21
C ASP A 63 22.62 23.29 2.31
N PHE A 64 22.50 22.68 3.49
CA PHE A 64 23.40 22.89 4.62
C PHE A 64 24.70 22.09 4.45
N LEU A 65 24.60 20.82 4.08
CA LEU A 65 25.74 19.90 4.02
C LEU A 65 26.64 20.14 2.80
N LYS A 66 26.10 20.62 1.68
CA LYS A 66 26.88 20.82 0.43
C LYS A 66 28.05 21.81 0.57
N GLU A 67 28.05 22.63 1.63
CA GLU A 67 29.16 23.56 1.91
C GLU A 67 30.36 22.82 2.53
N ASP A 68 30.11 21.75 3.29
CA ASP A 68 31.12 21.05 4.10
C ASP A 68 31.54 19.69 3.51
N ILE A 69 30.63 18.99 2.81
CA ILE A 69 30.88 17.65 2.27
C ILE A 69 30.60 17.57 0.76
N LYS A 70 31.39 16.73 0.08
CA LYS A 70 31.34 16.57 -1.39
C LYS A 70 30.24 15.63 -1.87
N ARG A 71 29.82 14.71 -1.01
CA ARG A 71 28.85 13.64 -1.28
C ARG A 71 27.86 13.62 -0.13
N ILE A 72 26.57 13.58 -0.46
CA ILE A 72 25.48 13.51 0.50
C ILE A 72 24.66 12.24 0.23
N ASP A 73 24.62 11.31 1.19
CA ASP A 73 23.97 10.02 1.05
C ASP A 73 22.68 9.95 1.90
N ILE A 74 21.53 9.95 1.21
CA ILE A 74 20.20 9.91 1.84
C ILE A 74 19.64 8.49 1.76
N VAL A 75 19.40 7.88 2.93
CA VAL A 75 18.88 6.52 3.03
C VAL A 75 17.39 6.53 3.37
N TYR A 76 16.55 6.00 2.50
CA TYR A 76 15.12 5.83 2.75
C TYR A 76 14.78 4.38 3.07
N ILE A 77 14.26 4.14 4.28
CA ILE A 77 13.83 2.83 4.77
C ILE A 77 12.31 2.81 4.83
N CYS A 78 11.69 1.86 4.13
CA CYS A 78 10.23 1.69 4.13
C CYS A 78 9.82 0.22 4.14
N SER A 79 8.54 -0.04 4.42
CA SER A 79 8.02 -1.40 4.59
C SER A 79 7.86 -2.18 3.29
N ASN A 80 7.82 -1.52 2.12
CA ASN A 80 7.52 -2.16 0.84
C ASN A 80 8.37 -1.60 -0.32
N ILE A 81 9.04 -2.49 -1.07
CA ILE A 81 9.90 -2.17 -2.22
C ILE A 81 9.13 -1.47 -3.35
N SER A 82 7.87 -1.86 -3.63
CA SER A 82 7.09 -1.25 -4.71
C SER A 82 6.73 0.21 -4.41
N ILE A 83 6.49 0.52 -3.14
CA ILE A 83 6.20 1.87 -2.64
C ILE A 83 7.48 2.71 -2.52
N ALA A 84 8.63 2.07 -2.26
CA ALA A 84 9.93 2.74 -2.12
C ALA A 84 10.27 3.62 -3.33
N SER A 85 10.11 3.09 -4.54
CA SER A 85 10.44 3.81 -5.78
C SER A 85 9.55 5.03 -5.99
N GLN A 86 8.25 4.91 -5.73
CA GLN A 86 7.29 6.02 -5.85
C GLN A 86 7.55 7.10 -4.81
N ASN A 87 7.81 6.72 -3.55
CA ASN A 87 8.08 7.67 -2.48
C ASN A 87 9.42 8.37 -2.67
N ILE A 88 10.46 7.67 -3.13
CA ILE A 88 11.75 8.30 -3.43
C ILE A 88 11.65 9.30 -4.57
N ASN A 89 10.89 9.00 -5.63
CA ASN A 89 10.63 9.98 -6.68
C ASN A 89 9.96 11.25 -6.14
N ARG A 90 9.11 11.12 -5.10
CA ARG A 90 8.50 12.28 -4.42
C ARG A 90 9.48 13.00 -3.49
N LEU A 91 10.42 12.30 -2.88
CA LEU A 91 11.45 12.82 -1.98
C LEU A 91 12.63 13.47 -2.72
N ASN A 92 12.89 13.07 -3.97
CA ASN A 92 13.99 13.58 -4.77
C ASN A 92 13.78 15.07 -5.08
N VAL A 93 14.75 15.89 -4.66
CA VAL A 93 14.76 17.34 -4.85
C VAL A 93 15.87 17.83 -5.79
N SER A 94 16.84 16.97 -6.14
CA SER A 94 18.00 17.34 -6.95
C SER A 94 17.75 17.22 -8.45
N GLY A 95 16.67 16.54 -8.88
CA GLY A 95 16.35 16.33 -10.29
C GLY A 95 17.29 15.35 -11.01
N VAL A 96 18.28 14.80 -10.30
CA VAL A 96 19.18 13.74 -10.76
C VAL A 96 18.45 12.41 -10.62
N GLN A 97 18.31 11.67 -11.73
CA GLN A 97 17.52 10.43 -11.82
C GLN A 97 18.28 9.17 -11.38
N GLU A 98 19.49 9.28 -10.83
CA GLU A 98 20.29 8.09 -10.53
C GLU A 98 19.90 7.48 -9.20
N PHE A 99 18.97 6.55 -9.31
CA PHE A 99 18.44 5.75 -8.23
C PHE A 99 19.28 4.50 -8.05
N VAL A 100 19.93 4.38 -6.90
CA VAL A 100 20.59 3.13 -6.52
C VAL A 100 19.56 2.25 -5.82
N ARG A 101 19.26 1.09 -6.42
CA ARG A 101 18.36 0.04 -5.87
C ARG A 101 19.15 -1.11 -5.26
N PRO A 102 19.91 -0.94 -4.17
CA PRO A 102 20.42 -2.10 -3.48
C PRO A 102 19.22 -2.69 -2.72
N THR A 103 18.58 -3.71 -3.29
CA THR A 103 17.53 -4.46 -2.58
C THR A 103 18.06 -5.08 -1.27
N ARG A 104 19.39 -5.14 -1.08
CA ARG A 104 20.11 -5.64 0.09
C ARG A 104 21.45 -4.92 0.29
N LEU A 105 21.86 -4.70 1.55
CA LEU A 105 23.17 -4.12 1.90
C LEU A 105 24.35 -4.97 1.39
N SER A 106 24.21 -6.30 1.37
CA SER A 106 25.23 -7.22 0.87
C SER A 106 25.49 -7.12 -0.64
N LEU A 107 24.61 -6.47 -1.40
CA LEU A 107 24.74 -6.22 -2.85
C LEU A 107 25.14 -4.78 -3.17
N LEU A 108 25.18 -3.90 -2.16
CA LEU A 108 25.65 -2.52 -2.32
C LEU A 108 27.04 -2.39 -2.97
N PRO A 109 28.02 -3.32 -2.80
CA PRO A 109 29.33 -3.21 -3.45
C PRO A 109 29.27 -3.04 -4.97
N MET A 110 28.20 -3.53 -5.62
CA MET A 110 28.01 -3.40 -7.07
C MET A 110 27.55 -2.00 -7.51
N HIS A 111 27.25 -1.13 -6.55
CA HIS A 111 26.70 0.19 -6.81
C HIS A 111 27.52 1.34 -6.21
N ILE A 112 28.45 1.06 -5.29
CA ILE A 112 29.26 2.08 -4.61
C ILE A 112 30.04 2.97 -5.59
N ALA A 113 30.56 2.40 -6.67
CA ALA A 113 31.27 3.17 -7.69
C ALA A 113 30.41 4.30 -8.28
N GLY A 114 29.11 4.04 -8.53
CA GLY A 114 28.16 5.07 -8.97
C GLY A 114 27.82 6.06 -7.87
N ILE A 115 27.63 5.58 -6.63
CA ILE A 115 27.38 6.44 -5.45
C ILE A 115 28.52 7.47 -5.26
N ARG A 116 29.77 7.05 -5.43
CA ARG A 116 30.95 7.92 -5.27
C ARG A 116 31.09 8.99 -6.36
N GLN A 117 30.52 8.77 -7.54
CA GLN A 117 30.57 9.75 -8.64
C GLN A 117 29.56 10.89 -8.47
N ASN A 118 28.53 10.68 -7.66
CA ASN A 118 27.41 11.58 -7.49
C ASN A 118 27.57 12.44 -6.22
N SER A 119 27.11 13.70 -6.30
CA SER A 119 27.13 14.64 -5.16
C SER A 119 25.98 14.43 -4.18
N VAL A 120 24.84 13.91 -4.66
CA VAL A 120 23.67 13.59 -3.82
C VAL A 120 23.11 12.24 -4.28
N ASN A 121 23.00 11.29 -3.35
CA ASN A 121 22.49 9.95 -3.61
C ASN A 121 21.23 9.66 -2.80
N TYR A 122 20.33 8.87 -3.39
CA TYR A 122 19.16 8.32 -2.71
C TYR A 122 19.25 6.80 -2.73
N VAL A 123 19.32 6.19 -1.54
CA VAL A 123 19.43 4.75 -1.36
C VAL A 123 18.18 4.22 -0.68
N SER A 124 17.45 3.33 -1.35
CA SER A 124 16.27 2.67 -0.77
C SER A 124 16.64 1.36 -0.10
N LEU A 125 16.18 1.13 1.13
CA LEU A 125 16.30 -0.16 1.81
C LEU A 125 14.94 -0.62 2.34
N THR A 126 14.75 -1.94 2.41
CA THR A 126 13.55 -2.51 3.05
C THR A 126 13.94 -3.45 4.19
N PRO A 127 13.35 -3.30 5.41
CA PRO A 127 13.64 -4.11 6.60
C PRO A 127 13.81 -5.61 6.32
N GLY A 128 12.78 -6.23 5.74
CA GLY A 128 12.72 -7.67 5.53
C GLY A 128 13.75 -8.25 4.54
N THR A 129 14.45 -7.40 3.77
CA THR A 129 15.47 -7.85 2.80
C THR A 129 16.85 -7.32 3.12
N SER A 130 16.97 -6.07 3.57
CA SER A 130 18.25 -5.41 3.80
C SER A 130 18.81 -5.68 5.20
N PHE A 131 17.94 -5.90 6.19
CA PHE A 131 18.33 -6.04 7.60
C PHE A 131 17.95 -7.39 8.22
N ASP A 132 16.93 -8.08 7.67
CA ASP A 132 16.44 -9.35 8.22
C ASP A 132 17.04 -10.60 7.50
N PRO A 133 17.77 -11.47 8.24
CA PRO A 133 18.28 -12.74 7.74
C PRO A 133 17.33 -13.92 8.04
N LYS A 134 16.01 -13.83 7.80
CA LYS A 134 15.11 -15.03 7.85
C LYS A 134 15.67 -16.23 7.06
N SER A 135 16.46 -15.97 6.02
CA SER A 135 17.26 -17.00 5.35
C SER A 135 18.74 -16.85 5.69
N ARG A 136 19.28 -17.85 6.40
CA ARG A 136 20.74 -18.01 6.60
C ARG A 136 21.49 -18.12 5.27
N GLU A 137 20.84 -18.69 4.25
CA GLU A 137 21.43 -18.90 2.91
C GLU A 137 21.47 -17.62 2.07
N GLY A 138 20.51 -16.70 2.22
CA GLY A 138 20.40 -15.50 1.38
C GLY A 138 19.97 -15.78 -0.06
N ARG A 139 20.12 -14.78 -0.95
CA ARG A 139 19.90 -14.91 -2.39
C ARG A 139 21.11 -15.48 -3.13
N ASP A 140 20.85 -16.10 -4.26
CA ASP A 140 21.88 -16.68 -5.14
C ASP A 140 22.90 -15.63 -5.59
N GLU A 141 22.43 -14.43 -5.91
CA GLU A 141 23.24 -13.29 -6.33
C GLU A 141 24.22 -12.81 -5.24
N GLU A 142 23.79 -12.74 -3.98
CA GLU A 142 24.68 -12.38 -2.85
C GLU A 142 25.84 -13.37 -2.74
N ARG A 143 25.52 -14.66 -2.87
CA ARG A 143 26.53 -15.72 -2.81
C ARG A 143 27.42 -15.72 -4.05
N ALA A 144 26.89 -15.36 -5.22
CA ALA A 144 27.65 -15.23 -6.45
C ALA A 144 28.65 -14.08 -6.37
N LEU A 145 28.25 -12.93 -5.81
CA LEU A 145 29.13 -11.79 -5.54
C LEU A 145 30.26 -12.17 -4.56
N ILE A 146 29.92 -12.79 -3.42
CA ILE A 146 30.93 -13.25 -2.45
C ILE A 146 31.89 -14.25 -3.09
N HIS A 147 31.38 -15.19 -3.88
CA HIS A 147 32.24 -16.14 -4.61
C HIS A 147 33.17 -15.40 -5.56
N TYR A 148 32.65 -14.44 -6.34
CA TYR A 148 33.42 -13.63 -7.27
C TYR A 148 34.55 -12.88 -6.55
N LEU A 149 34.26 -12.27 -5.40
CA LEU A 149 35.23 -11.51 -4.61
C LEU A 149 36.34 -12.38 -4.01
N LEU A 150 36.03 -13.62 -3.60
CA LEU A 150 36.98 -14.50 -2.90
C LEU A 150 37.73 -15.48 -3.82
N LYS A 151 37.18 -15.78 -5.01
CA LYS A 151 37.74 -16.76 -5.94
C LYS A 151 39.16 -16.39 -6.34
N GLY A 152 40.10 -17.30 -6.05
CA GLY A 152 41.52 -17.11 -6.37
C GLY A 152 42.30 -16.19 -5.42
N LYS A 153 41.64 -15.64 -4.39
CA LYS A 153 42.25 -14.75 -3.39
C LYS A 153 42.39 -15.37 -2.01
N LEU A 154 41.75 -16.52 -1.77
CA LEU A 154 41.90 -17.32 -0.55
C LEU A 154 42.80 -18.51 -0.78
N ASN A 155 43.55 -18.94 0.25
CA ASN A 155 44.29 -20.20 0.23
C ASN A 155 43.36 -21.41 0.47
N ALA A 156 42.27 -21.47 -0.30
CA ALA A 156 41.18 -22.43 -0.18
C ALA A 156 40.96 -23.17 -1.51
N SER A 157 40.41 -24.39 -1.46
CA SER A 157 40.08 -25.12 -2.70
C SER A 157 39.00 -24.37 -3.51
N PRO A 158 39.25 -24.03 -4.80
CA PRO A 158 38.23 -23.37 -5.63
C PRO A 158 36.93 -24.16 -5.77
N ALA A 159 37.05 -25.49 -5.85
CA ALA A 159 35.89 -26.38 -5.89
C ALA A 159 35.16 -26.48 -4.54
N GLY A 160 35.89 -26.28 -3.43
CA GLY A 160 35.33 -26.20 -2.08
C GLY A 160 34.56 -24.89 -1.88
N LEU A 161 35.16 -23.75 -2.23
CA LEU A 161 34.52 -22.43 -2.14
C LEU A 161 33.25 -22.34 -2.99
N ARG A 162 33.29 -22.88 -4.22
CA ARG A 162 32.10 -23.00 -5.07
C ARG A 162 30.99 -23.78 -4.36
N ARG A 163 31.31 -24.90 -3.71
CA ARG A 163 30.32 -25.73 -3.01
C ARG A 163 29.85 -25.10 -1.69
N LEU A 164 30.70 -24.39 -0.97
CA LEU A 164 30.31 -23.63 0.22
C LEU A 164 29.12 -22.70 -0.11
N LEU A 165 29.27 -21.89 -1.16
CA LEU A 165 28.32 -20.85 -1.55
C LEU A 165 27.13 -21.32 -2.42
N GLN A 166 27.12 -22.59 -2.87
CA GLN A 166 26.04 -23.12 -3.71
C GLN A 166 24.68 -23.23 -3.01
N CYS A 167 24.65 -23.43 -1.69
CA CYS A 167 23.48 -23.80 -0.89
C CYS A 167 22.55 -24.82 -1.59
N ARG A 168 21.27 -24.46 -1.80
CA ARG A 168 20.22 -25.29 -2.43
C ARG A 168 20.15 -25.15 -3.96
N VAL A 169 21.00 -24.32 -4.56
CA VAL A 169 20.99 -24.06 -6.01
C VAL A 169 21.48 -25.29 -6.77
N SER A 170 20.79 -25.64 -7.86
CA SER A 170 21.20 -26.75 -8.73
C SER A 170 22.60 -26.52 -9.31
N ASP A 171 23.30 -27.61 -9.62
CA ASP A 171 24.68 -27.54 -10.14
C ASP A 171 24.76 -26.71 -11.44
N ASP A 172 23.79 -26.86 -12.34
CA ASP A 172 23.77 -26.14 -13.62
C ASP A 172 23.53 -24.63 -13.43
N ASN A 173 22.55 -24.26 -12.60
CA ASN A 173 22.27 -22.86 -12.32
C ASN A 173 23.44 -22.19 -11.57
N TRP A 174 24.08 -22.92 -10.65
CA TRP A 174 25.25 -22.39 -9.92
C TRP A 174 26.50 -22.25 -10.81
N ARG A 175 26.67 -23.11 -11.82
CA ARG A 175 27.71 -22.95 -12.83
C ARG A 175 27.51 -21.68 -13.66
N TRP A 176 26.26 -21.30 -13.96
CA TRP A 176 25.97 -20.04 -14.61
C TRP A 176 26.42 -18.85 -13.74
N TRP A 177 26.02 -18.82 -12.46
CA TRP A 177 26.42 -17.76 -11.51
C TRP A 177 27.94 -17.61 -11.34
N THR A 178 28.69 -18.72 -11.40
CA THR A 178 30.14 -18.71 -11.10
C THR A 178 31.05 -18.57 -12.31
N ASN A 179 30.52 -18.77 -13.53
CA ASN A 179 31.30 -18.72 -14.78
C ASN A 179 30.79 -17.69 -15.80
N LYS A 180 29.49 -17.38 -15.82
CA LYS A 180 28.86 -16.50 -16.80
C LYS A 180 28.47 -15.15 -16.22
N TRP A 181 27.89 -15.15 -15.03
CA TRP A 181 27.53 -13.92 -14.34
C TRP A 181 28.76 -13.13 -13.89
N LYS A 182 28.71 -11.81 -14.06
CA LYS A 182 29.70 -10.85 -13.57
C LYS A 182 28.97 -9.58 -13.13
N PRO A 183 29.41 -8.92 -12.04
CA PRO A 183 28.90 -7.60 -11.70
C PRO A 183 29.32 -6.59 -12.79
N GLU A 184 28.39 -5.74 -13.23
CA GLU A 184 28.65 -4.72 -14.25
C GLU A 184 29.59 -3.62 -13.72
N ASN A 185 29.32 -3.17 -12.49
CA ASN A 185 30.14 -2.21 -11.76
C ASN A 185 30.54 -2.85 -10.43
N LEU A 186 31.81 -2.78 -10.07
CA LEU A 186 32.32 -3.25 -8.79
C LEU A 186 33.41 -2.30 -8.33
N ASP A 187 33.28 -1.81 -7.10
CA ASP A 187 34.29 -0.94 -6.51
C ASP A 187 35.53 -1.79 -6.10
N GLU A 188 36.71 -1.35 -6.51
CA GLU A 188 37.97 -2.08 -6.22
C GLU A 188 38.32 -2.01 -4.74
N ASP A 189 38.10 -0.86 -4.09
CA ASP A 189 38.42 -0.66 -2.67
C ASP A 189 37.61 -1.61 -1.78
N ILE A 190 36.29 -1.71 -1.99
CA ILE A 190 35.46 -2.64 -1.21
C ILE A 190 35.84 -4.10 -1.48
N SER A 191 36.28 -4.41 -2.69
CA SER A 191 36.70 -5.76 -3.07
C SER A 191 37.97 -6.16 -2.34
N GLU A 192 38.97 -5.27 -2.29
CA GLU A 192 40.22 -5.50 -1.56
C GLU A 192 40.00 -5.52 -0.05
N ALA A 193 39.22 -4.56 0.46
CA ALA A 193 38.91 -4.47 1.87
C ALA A 193 38.16 -5.73 2.35
N PHE A 194 37.24 -6.29 1.56
CA PHE A 194 36.49 -7.49 1.93
C PHE A 194 37.38 -8.72 2.02
N VAL A 195 38.27 -8.90 1.04
CA VAL A 195 39.25 -9.98 1.06
C VAL A 195 40.18 -9.84 2.26
N LYS A 196 40.67 -8.63 2.53
CA LYS A 196 41.51 -8.33 3.69
C LYS A 196 40.78 -8.62 5.00
N ASN A 197 39.52 -8.22 5.13
CA ASN A 197 38.68 -8.50 6.31
C ASN A 197 38.59 -10.00 6.58
N VAL A 198 38.31 -10.81 5.55
CA VAL A 198 38.21 -12.27 5.67
C VAL A 198 39.56 -12.91 6.01
N VAL A 199 40.66 -12.47 5.38
CA VAL A 199 42.00 -13.07 5.58
C VAL A 199 42.63 -12.66 6.91
N SER A 200 42.37 -11.45 7.40
CA SER A 200 42.91 -10.93 8.65
C SER A 200 42.41 -11.67 9.89
N ASP A 201 41.19 -12.19 9.83
CA ASP A 201 40.61 -13.05 10.85
C ASP A 201 41.10 -14.49 10.64
N LYS A 202 42.18 -14.84 11.35
CA LYS A 202 42.84 -16.15 11.20
C LYS A 202 41.93 -17.33 11.52
N ASP A 203 41.05 -17.19 12.52
CA ASP A 203 40.13 -18.26 12.92
C ASP A 203 39.06 -18.47 11.85
N PHE A 204 38.40 -17.38 11.43
CA PHE A 204 37.37 -17.45 10.40
C PHE A 204 37.92 -17.93 9.05
N HIS A 205 39.09 -17.42 8.66
CA HIS A 205 39.76 -17.87 7.44
C HIS A 205 40.08 -19.36 7.49
N GLN A 206 40.56 -19.88 8.63
CA GLN A 206 40.86 -21.30 8.82
C GLN A 206 39.59 -22.17 8.73
N ARG A 207 38.48 -21.73 9.33
CA ARG A 207 37.18 -22.42 9.21
C ARG A 207 36.71 -22.53 7.76
N ILE A 208 36.90 -21.48 6.96
CA ILE A 208 36.59 -21.49 5.51
C ILE A 208 37.50 -22.49 4.78
N THR A 209 38.83 -22.44 5.00
CA THR A 209 39.78 -23.32 4.30
C THR A 209 39.54 -24.79 4.64
N ASP A 210 39.29 -25.11 5.91
CA ASP A 210 38.97 -26.46 6.38
C ASP A 210 37.67 -26.97 5.78
N PHE A 211 36.61 -26.15 5.76
CA PHE A 211 35.36 -26.51 5.08
C PHE A 211 35.59 -26.77 3.58
N CYS A 212 36.36 -25.90 2.91
CA CYS A 212 36.68 -26.03 1.49
C CYS A 212 37.50 -27.30 1.19
N ALA A 213 38.40 -27.70 2.09
CA ALA A 213 39.18 -28.93 1.97
C ALA A 213 38.28 -30.17 2.08
N ARG A 214 37.40 -30.22 3.08
CA ARG A 214 36.44 -31.32 3.29
C ARG A 214 35.43 -31.44 2.15
N SER A 215 34.97 -30.31 1.59
CA SER A 215 33.99 -30.26 0.50
C SER A 215 34.60 -30.36 -0.90
N LYS A 216 35.93 -30.50 -1.03
CA LYS A 216 36.62 -30.60 -2.34
C LYS A 216 36.11 -31.77 -3.19
N ARG A 217 35.80 -32.92 -2.56
CA ARG A 217 35.39 -34.17 -3.24
C ARG A 217 33.89 -34.49 -3.18
N ARG A 218 33.13 -33.88 -2.26
CA ARG A 218 31.68 -34.12 -2.10
C ARG A 218 30.93 -32.88 -1.59
N VAL A 219 29.64 -32.75 -1.92
CA VAL A 219 28.79 -31.66 -1.43
C VAL A 219 28.31 -31.98 -0.01
N LEU A 220 28.65 -31.14 0.95
CA LEU A 220 28.20 -31.25 2.35
C LEU A 220 26.90 -30.46 2.55
N ARG A 221 25.78 -30.98 2.02
CA ARG A 221 24.51 -30.23 1.95
C ARG A 221 23.92 -29.87 3.31
N HIS A 222 24.04 -30.77 4.30
CA HIS A 222 23.42 -30.65 5.62
C HIS A 222 24.41 -30.29 6.74
N ASP A 223 25.63 -29.84 6.38
CA ASP A 223 26.61 -29.43 7.38
C ASP A 223 26.22 -28.05 7.96
N PRO A 224 25.94 -27.95 9.27
CA PRO A 224 25.52 -26.68 9.89
C PRO A 224 26.60 -25.59 9.76
N GLU A 225 27.88 -25.97 9.71
CA GLU A 225 29.00 -25.04 9.55
C GLU A 225 28.92 -24.29 8.22
N ARG A 226 28.40 -24.95 7.17
CA ARG A 226 28.20 -24.31 5.86
C ARG A 226 27.30 -23.09 5.97
N LEU A 227 26.17 -23.24 6.66
CA LEU A 227 25.18 -22.18 6.79
C LEU A 227 25.71 -21.03 7.65
N GLU A 228 26.49 -21.34 8.68
CA GLU A 228 27.10 -20.31 9.53
C GLU A 228 28.17 -19.53 8.78
N LEU A 229 29.07 -20.20 8.05
CA LEU A 229 30.07 -19.55 7.20
C LEU A 229 29.44 -18.66 6.11
N VAL A 230 28.36 -19.12 5.47
CA VAL A 230 27.63 -18.33 4.47
C VAL A 230 26.97 -17.11 5.10
N LYS A 231 26.33 -17.29 6.26
CA LYS A 231 25.72 -16.19 7.02
C LYS A 231 26.77 -15.16 7.42
N GLU A 232 27.91 -15.60 7.95
CA GLU A 232 28.99 -14.73 8.40
C GLU A 232 29.65 -13.97 7.24
N LEU A 233 29.91 -14.62 6.09
CA LEU A 233 30.42 -13.96 4.88
C LEU A 233 29.46 -12.87 4.38
N ARG A 234 28.15 -13.17 4.33
CA ARG A 234 27.10 -12.21 3.93
C ARG A 234 26.99 -11.05 4.91
N PHE A 235 27.18 -11.32 6.20
CA PHE A 235 27.13 -10.31 7.23
C PHE A 235 28.33 -9.36 7.15
N ARG A 236 29.55 -9.88 6.97
CA ARG A 236 30.77 -9.08 6.82
C ARG A 236 30.71 -8.14 5.62
N ILE A 237 30.26 -8.61 4.46
CA ILE A 237 30.14 -7.74 3.26
C ILE A 237 29.06 -6.66 3.47
N ALA A 238 27.97 -6.98 4.18
CA ALA A 238 26.93 -6.00 4.50
C ALA A 238 27.42 -4.95 5.51
N GLU A 239 28.19 -5.34 6.55
CA GLU A 239 28.78 -4.39 7.50
C GLU A 239 29.72 -3.41 6.79
N MET A 240 30.61 -3.92 5.94
CA MET A 240 31.51 -3.08 5.15
C MET A 240 30.78 -2.14 4.20
N SER A 241 29.65 -2.60 3.66
CA SER A 241 28.80 -1.79 2.80
C SER A 241 28.17 -0.62 3.56
N VAL A 242 27.79 -0.81 4.84
CA VAL A 242 27.31 0.29 5.69
C VAL A 242 28.41 1.32 5.94
N GLU A 243 29.64 0.87 6.22
CA GLU A 243 30.77 1.78 6.45
C GLU A 243 31.10 2.63 5.21
N MET A 244 30.98 2.05 4.01
CA MET A 244 31.27 2.73 2.72
C MET A 244 30.11 3.60 2.21
N LEU A 245 28.90 3.37 2.72
CA LEU A 245 27.72 4.14 2.36
C LEU A 245 27.75 5.55 2.94
N GLU A 246 28.42 5.75 4.08
CA GLU A 246 28.59 7.06 4.76
C GLU A 246 27.29 7.89 4.84
N PRO A 247 26.20 7.36 5.43
CA PRO A 247 24.90 8.01 5.40
C PRO A 247 24.88 9.34 6.19
N ASP A 248 24.31 10.38 5.59
CA ASP A 248 24.13 11.69 6.24
C ASP A 248 22.73 11.88 6.83
N LEU A 249 21.71 11.33 6.14
CA LEU A 249 20.31 11.42 6.55
C LEU A 249 19.57 10.12 6.26
N ILE A 250 19.03 9.52 7.29
CA ILE A 250 18.19 8.32 7.22
C ILE A 250 16.75 8.71 7.49
N ILE A 251 15.83 8.25 6.65
CA ILE A 251 14.39 8.46 6.80
C ILE A 251 13.73 7.10 6.97
N LEU A 252 13.12 6.85 8.12
CA LEU A 252 12.35 5.64 8.40
C LEU A 252 10.87 5.98 8.30
N ASP A 253 10.22 5.46 7.27
CA ASP A 253 8.79 5.59 7.07
C ASP A 253 8.07 4.31 7.51
N GLU A 254 6.93 4.48 8.19
CA GLU A 254 6.15 3.38 8.76
C GLU A 254 6.95 2.46 9.72
N PHE A 255 7.87 3.03 10.51
CA PHE A 255 8.75 2.25 11.38
C PHE A 255 8.02 1.36 12.40
N GLN A 256 6.76 1.66 12.72
CA GLN A 256 5.93 0.83 13.59
C GLN A 256 5.75 -0.61 13.05
N ARG A 257 5.99 -0.85 11.75
CA ARG A 257 5.99 -2.20 11.15
C ARG A 257 7.27 -2.98 11.42
N PHE A 258 8.33 -2.31 11.88
CA PHE A 258 9.67 -2.89 12.07
C PHE A 258 10.37 -2.33 13.31
N LYS A 259 9.60 -2.17 14.41
CA LYS A 259 10.08 -1.70 15.72
C LYS A 259 11.31 -2.46 16.22
N ASN A 260 11.39 -3.74 15.89
CA ASN A 260 12.51 -4.61 16.23
C ASN A 260 13.87 -4.09 15.71
N LEU A 261 13.90 -3.24 14.67
CA LEU A 261 15.13 -2.60 14.19
C LEU A 261 15.64 -1.49 15.12
N LEU A 262 14.75 -0.89 15.91
CA LEU A 262 15.10 0.17 16.86
C LEU A 262 15.69 -0.38 18.16
N ASP A 263 15.37 -1.64 18.48
CA ASP A 263 15.86 -2.31 19.69
C ASP A 263 17.34 -2.67 19.55
N HIS A 264 18.17 -2.10 20.43
CA HIS A 264 19.62 -2.34 20.45
C HIS A 264 19.99 -3.72 21.00
N ASN A 265 19.09 -4.38 21.73
CA ASN A 265 19.30 -5.73 22.27
C ASN A 265 18.93 -6.81 21.25
N ASN A 266 18.31 -6.44 20.14
CA ASN A 266 17.93 -7.39 19.11
C ASN A 266 19.15 -7.76 18.24
N PRO A 267 19.62 -9.02 18.26
CA PRO A 267 20.76 -9.46 17.45
C PRO A 267 20.49 -9.32 15.94
N ASP A 268 19.23 -9.42 15.52
CA ASP A 268 18.83 -9.29 14.12
C ASP A 268 18.81 -7.82 13.66
N ALA A 269 18.86 -6.86 14.58
CA ALA A 269 18.92 -5.42 14.27
C ALA A 269 20.35 -4.90 14.09
N ARG A 270 21.38 -5.74 14.22
CA ARG A 270 22.79 -5.30 14.28
C ARG A 270 23.21 -4.40 13.10
N LEU A 271 22.84 -4.75 11.87
CA LEU A 271 23.14 -3.91 10.68
C LEU A 271 22.39 -2.58 10.72
N ALA A 272 21.14 -2.59 11.17
CA ALA A 272 20.34 -1.37 11.30
C ALA A 272 20.90 -0.44 12.38
N GLN A 273 21.28 -0.99 13.54
CA GLN A 273 21.92 -0.24 14.61
C GLN A 273 23.24 0.39 14.17
N ARG A 274 24.04 -0.33 13.38
CA ARG A 274 25.29 0.19 12.82
C ARG A 274 25.05 1.36 11.87
N LEU A 275 24.00 1.26 11.05
CA LEU A 275 23.57 2.34 10.17
C LEU A 275 23.05 3.57 10.96
N PHE A 276 22.22 3.37 11.99
CA PHE A 276 21.64 4.47 12.79
C PHE A 276 22.64 5.15 13.74
N ARG A 277 23.78 4.51 14.01
CA ARG A 277 24.86 5.03 14.86
C ARG A 277 26.08 5.47 14.06
N TYR A 278 25.95 5.58 12.74
CA TYR A 278 27.01 6.13 11.91
C TYR A 278 27.34 7.56 12.37
N GLU A 279 28.61 7.92 12.42
CA GLU A 279 29.02 9.19 13.01
C GLU A 279 28.40 10.38 12.26
N GLY A 280 27.76 11.30 12.98
CA GLY A 280 27.14 12.49 12.40
C GLY A 280 25.79 12.27 11.71
N VAL A 281 25.33 11.02 11.53
CA VAL A 281 24.08 10.73 10.79
C VAL A 281 22.85 11.30 11.50
N LYS A 282 21.93 11.85 10.73
CA LYS A 282 20.60 12.27 11.22
C LYS A 282 19.55 11.24 10.85
N THR A 283 18.66 10.89 11.76
CA THR A 283 17.61 9.90 11.57
C THR A 283 16.23 10.51 11.82
N LEU A 284 15.42 10.56 10.77
CA LEU A 284 14.04 11.07 10.80
C LEU A 284 13.04 9.91 10.77
N LEU A 285 12.27 9.76 11.85
CA LEU A 285 11.16 8.81 11.92
C LEU A 285 9.86 9.49 11.47
N LEU A 286 9.11 8.83 10.58
CA LEU A 286 7.80 9.27 10.12
C LEU A 286 6.74 8.23 10.54
N SER A 287 5.84 8.60 11.44
CA SER A 287 4.72 7.71 11.80
C SER A 287 3.58 8.47 12.48
N ALA A 288 2.35 8.31 12.00
CA ALA A 288 1.18 8.87 12.71
C ALA A 288 0.88 8.14 14.04
N THR A 289 1.28 6.88 14.12
CA THR A 289 1.02 5.95 15.23
C THR A 289 2.32 5.22 15.56
N PRO A 290 3.30 5.92 16.16
CA PRO A 290 4.65 5.38 16.41
C PRO A 290 4.64 4.15 17.33
N TYR A 291 3.63 4.06 18.19
CA TYR A 291 3.36 2.93 19.09
C TYR A 291 1.89 2.51 18.95
N LYS A 292 1.56 1.29 19.40
CA LYS A 292 0.16 0.83 19.44
C LYS A 292 -0.59 1.71 20.45
N MET A 293 -1.79 2.19 20.10
CA MET A 293 -2.66 2.90 21.04
C MET A 293 -3.25 1.91 22.05
N LEU A 294 -3.78 2.43 23.17
CA LEU A 294 -4.42 1.65 24.24
C LEU A 294 -5.26 0.49 23.67
N SER A 295 -4.83 -0.74 23.92
CA SER A 295 -5.61 -1.95 23.68
C SER A 295 -6.27 -2.35 24.98
N LEU A 296 -7.53 -2.75 24.88
CA LEU A 296 -8.33 -3.19 26.02
C LEU A 296 -7.80 -4.55 26.53
N ASP A 297 -8.08 -4.89 27.79
CA ASP A 297 -7.50 -6.05 28.50
C ASP A 297 -7.53 -7.41 27.78
N HIS A 298 -8.38 -7.57 26.76
CA HIS A 298 -8.51 -8.78 25.94
C HIS A 298 -7.49 -8.89 24.78
N GLU A 299 -6.68 -7.85 24.54
CA GLU A 299 -5.64 -7.79 23.51
C GLU A 299 -4.21 -7.88 24.11
N GLN A 300 -4.07 -8.68 25.17
CA GLN A 300 -2.91 -8.80 26.07
C GLN A 300 -1.62 -9.41 25.47
N GLU A 301 -1.41 -9.37 24.14
CA GLU A 301 -0.16 -9.88 23.56
C GLU A 301 0.97 -8.84 23.49
N ASP A 302 0.71 -7.52 23.62
CA ASP A 302 1.77 -6.49 23.59
C ASP A 302 1.47 -5.27 24.50
N ASP A 303 2.39 -4.91 25.40
CA ASP A 303 2.31 -3.72 26.26
C ASP A 303 2.68 -2.42 25.49
N HIS A 304 1.68 -1.56 25.22
CA HIS A 304 1.86 -0.27 24.51
C HIS A 304 2.81 0.70 25.18
N TYR A 305 2.84 0.67 26.52
CA TYR A 305 3.67 1.60 27.28
C TYR A 305 5.14 1.26 27.10
N SER A 306 5.47 -0.03 27.12
CA SER A 306 6.81 -0.53 26.81
C SER A 306 7.28 -0.12 25.41
N ASP A 307 6.42 -0.23 24.40
CA ASP A 307 6.73 0.18 23.02
C ASP A 307 7.04 1.68 22.89
N PHE A 308 6.28 2.52 23.60
CA PHE A 308 6.54 3.96 23.62
C PHE A 308 7.89 4.27 24.26
N LEU A 309 8.19 3.67 25.42
CA LEU A 309 9.47 3.86 26.11
C LEU A 309 10.65 3.40 25.24
N LYS A 310 10.55 2.25 24.56
CA LYS A 310 11.58 1.80 23.61
C LYS A 310 11.82 2.79 22.47
N THR A 311 10.75 3.41 21.96
CA THR A 311 10.87 4.45 20.94
C THR A 311 11.58 5.68 21.49
N LEU A 312 11.29 6.09 22.73
CA LEU A 312 11.99 7.19 23.38
C LEU A 312 13.46 6.87 23.68
N GLN A 313 13.80 5.63 24.07
CA GLN A 313 15.19 5.19 24.24
C GLN A 313 15.96 5.32 22.93
N PHE A 314 15.34 4.93 21.82
CA PHE A 314 15.93 5.15 20.51
C PHE A 314 16.10 6.65 20.23
N LEU A 315 15.11 7.50 20.49
CA LEU A 315 15.15 8.93 20.15
C LEU A 315 16.10 9.78 21.01
N PHE A 316 16.15 9.53 22.32
CA PHE A 316 16.99 10.28 23.26
C PHE A 316 18.42 9.74 23.37
N GLU A 317 18.65 8.49 22.94
CA GLU A 317 19.95 7.82 23.08
C GLU A 317 20.43 7.74 24.55
N SER A 318 19.50 7.76 25.52
CA SER A 318 19.78 7.77 26.96
C SER A 318 18.66 7.11 27.75
N ASP A 319 18.98 6.05 28.49
CA ASP A 319 18.04 5.38 29.40
C ASP A 319 17.69 6.26 30.61
N GLU A 320 18.64 7.08 31.07
CA GLU A 320 18.45 8.00 32.21
C GLU A 320 17.37 9.03 31.91
N ILE A 321 17.43 9.68 30.73
CA ILE A 321 16.41 10.65 30.29
C ILE A 321 15.05 9.98 30.17
N VAL A 322 14.99 8.74 29.68
CA VAL A 322 13.72 8.01 29.52
C VAL A 322 13.10 7.64 30.87
N GLU A 323 13.90 7.23 31.85
CA GLU A 323 13.39 6.99 33.21
C GLU A 323 12.90 8.28 33.88
N GLU A 324 13.49 9.44 33.57
CA GLU A 324 12.93 10.72 34.00
C GLU A 324 11.60 11.05 33.29
N VAL A 325 11.50 10.86 31.97
CA VAL A 325 10.25 11.02 31.22
C VAL A 325 9.15 10.11 31.79
N LYS A 326 9.49 8.88 32.16
CA LYS A 326 8.57 7.92 32.77
C LYS A 326 8.00 8.44 34.10
N LYS A 327 8.85 9.03 34.95
CA LYS A 327 8.41 9.71 36.19
C LYS A 327 7.51 10.92 35.90
N GLU A 328 7.83 11.72 34.89
CA GLU A 328 7.00 12.86 34.48
C GLU A 328 5.63 12.43 33.95
N ILE A 329 5.56 11.33 33.19
CA ILE A 329 4.29 10.73 32.74
C ILE A 329 3.46 10.27 33.95
N GLN A 330 4.09 9.62 34.92
CA GLN A 330 3.41 9.18 36.14
C GLN A 330 2.89 10.39 36.94
N ALA A 331 3.71 11.42 37.13
CA ALA A 331 3.31 12.64 37.82
C ALA A 331 2.13 13.33 37.12
N PHE A 332 2.17 13.43 35.79
CA PHE A 332 1.04 13.97 35.01
C PHE A 332 -0.22 13.12 35.23
N ARG A 333 -0.13 11.79 35.17
CA ARG A 333 -1.26 10.89 35.43
C ARG A 333 -1.84 11.06 36.84
N GLU A 334 -0.99 11.21 37.85
CA GLU A 334 -1.42 11.47 39.23
C GLU A 334 -2.19 12.80 39.34
N THR A 335 -1.72 13.87 38.70
CA THR A 335 -2.45 15.15 38.69
C THR A 335 -3.82 15.04 38.01
N LEU A 336 -3.99 14.16 37.02
CA LEU A 336 -5.27 13.93 36.35
C LEU A 336 -6.28 13.21 37.25
N TYR A 337 -5.84 12.35 38.18
CA TYR A 337 -6.74 11.73 39.16
C TYR A 337 -7.26 12.72 40.20
N HIS A 338 -6.52 13.82 40.44
CA HIS A 338 -6.90 14.90 41.35
C HIS A 338 -7.56 16.09 40.63
N PHE A 339 -7.86 15.94 39.34
CA PHE A 339 -8.48 16.98 38.52
C PHE A 339 -9.88 17.31 39.06
N GLY A 340 -10.03 18.54 39.57
CA GLY A 340 -11.24 19.00 40.27
C GLY A 340 -11.01 19.51 41.70
N SER A 341 -9.81 19.35 42.26
CA SER A 341 -9.43 19.87 43.59
C SER A 341 -8.61 21.17 43.58
N ASP A 342 -8.13 21.58 42.41
CA ASP A 342 -7.41 22.84 42.10
C ASP A 342 -7.85 23.30 40.69
N ASP A 343 -7.57 24.55 40.30
CA ASP A 343 -7.88 25.16 38.98
C ASP A 343 -7.07 24.52 37.81
N GLY A 344 -6.60 23.28 37.98
CA GLY A 344 -5.81 22.52 37.01
C GLY A 344 -4.44 23.13 36.73
N VAL A 345 -3.88 23.93 37.65
CA VAL A 345 -2.54 24.54 37.49
C VAL A 345 -1.47 23.47 37.50
N ALA A 346 -1.47 22.59 38.51
CA ALA A 346 -0.51 21.49 38.62
C ALA A 346 -0.53 20.54 37.39
N ALA A 347 -1.71 20.26 36.84
CA ALA A 347 -1.86 19.45 35.63
C ALA A 347 -1.29 20.15 34.39
N ARG A 348 -1.42 21.48 34.30
CA ARG A 348 -0.83 22.27 33.21
C ARG A 348 0.70 22.32 33.31
N ASP A 349 1.24 22.55 34.50
CA ASP A 349 2.69 22.65 34.70
C ASP A 349 3.40 21.31 34.44
N THR A 350 2.83 20.20 34.92
CA THR A 350 3.36 18.85 34.65
C THR A 350 3.24 18.48 33.17
N ARG A 351 2.12 18.83 32.51
CA ARG A 351 1.97 18.69 31.06
C ARG A 351 3.03 19.48 30.30
N ASP A 352 3.22 20.76 30.62
CA ASP A 352 4.12 21.65 29.88
C ASP A 352 5.59 21.24 30.06
N THR A 353 5.94 20.74 31.24
CA THR A 353 7.25 20.14 31.52
C THR A 353 7.48 18.89 30.65
N LEU A 354 6.55 17.94 30.68
CA LEU A 354 6.61 16.71 29.87
C LEU A 354 6.65 17.03 28.37
N GLN A 355 5.80 17.96 27.92
CA GLN A 355 5.75 18.41 26.53
C GLN A 355 7.07 19.06 26.11
N SER A 356 7.63 19.96 26.92
CA SER A 356 8.91 20.61 26.62
C SER A 356 10.04 19.58 26.47
N ARG A 357 10.02 18.51 27.27
CA ARG A 357 11.01 17.44 27.19
C ARG A 357 10.82 16.59 25.94
N LEU A 358 9.60 16.11 25.67
CA LEU A 358 9.30 15.32 24.48
C LEU A 358 9.57 16.10 23.19
N CYS A 359 9.24 17.40 23.15
CA CYS A 359 9.45 18.23 21.97
C CYS A 359 10.93 18.32 21.52
N ARG A 360 11.90 17.99 22.38
CA ARG A 360 13.32 17.93 21.99
C ARG A 360 13.60 16.89 20.90
N VAL A 361 12.82 15.82 20.85
CA VAL A 361 13.03 14.67 19.93
C VAL A 361 11.79 14.31 19.10
N MET A 362 10.65 14.97 19.31
CA MET A 362 9.46 14.72 18.51
C MET A 362 8.58 15.94 18.31
N CYS A 363 7.79 15.95 17.24
CA CYS A 363 6.69 16.89 17.04
C CYS A 363 5.44 16.16 16.55
N ARG A 364 4.26 16.76 16.79
CA ARG A 364 2.97 16.23 16.36
C ARG A 364 2.01 17.35 16.04
N THR A 365 1.47 17.30 14.83
CA THR A 365 0.39 18.16 14.36
C THR A 365 -0.90 17.34 14.25
N GLU A 366 -1.98 17.86 14.82
CA GLU A 366 -3.33 17.26 14.76
C GLU A 366 -4.34 18.29 14.25
N ARG A 367 -5.38 17.82 13.56
CA ARG A 367 -6.45 18.70 13.04
C ARG A 367 -7.42 19.15 14.11
N VAL A 368 -7.65 18.31 15.13
CA VAL A 368 -8.71 18.48 16.12
C VAL A 368 -8.56 19.80 16.88
N GLY A 369 -7.34 20.08 17.37
CA GLY A 369 -7.04 21.32 18.10
C GLY A 369 -7.22 22.61 17.27
N MET A 370 -7.34 22.50 15.95
CA MET A 370 -7.60 23.65 15.05
C MET A 370 -9.08 23.87 14.74
N THR A 371 -9.96 22.93 15.13
CA THR A 371 -11.41 23.07 14.92
C THR A 371 -12.07 23.81 16.08
N GLN A 372 -13.08 24.63 15.79
CA GLN A 372 -13.77 25.44 16.81
C GLN A 372 -14.37 24.59 17.93
N ALA A 373 -14.94 23.43 17.58
CA ALA A 373 -15.56 22.52 18.53
C ALA A 373 -14.58 21.50 19.14
N GLN A 374 -13.31 21.47 18.69
CA GLN A 374 -12.28 20.51 19.13
C GLN A 374 -12.75 19.04 19.14
N ASN A 375 -13.69 18.68 18.27
CA ASN A 375 -14.37 17.38 18.29
C ASN A 375 -14.10 16.54 17.03
N ALA A 376 -13.08 16.89 16.24
CA ALA A 376 -12.70 16.17 15.01
C ALA A 376 -13.84 16.03 13.97
N MET A 377 -14.90 16.85 14.07
CA MET A 377 -16.16 16.67 13.33
C MET A 377 -16.84 15.30 13.59
N LEU A 378 -16.65 14.75 14.78
CA LEU A 378 -17.24 13.50 15.24
C LEU A 378 -18.32 13.77 16.29
N TYR A 379 -19.32 12.92 16.32
CA TYR A 379 -20.26 12.78 17.42
C TYR A 379 -20.47 11.29 17.71
N GLU A 380 -20.69 10.97 18.98
CA GLU A 380 -21.00 9.60 19.40
C GLU A 380 -22.51 9.37 19.23
N SER A 381 -22.89 8.37 18.43
CA SER A 381 -24.25 7.83 18.42
C SER A 381 -24.25 6.46 19.12
N ARG A 382 -25.27 6.22 19.94
CA ARG A 382 -25.47 4.94 20.63
C ARG A 382 -26.70 4.23 20.09
N GLU A 383 -26.51 3.49 19.01
CA GLU A 383 -27.56 2.67 18.42
C GLU A 383 -27.85 1.43 19.29
N ARG A 384 -29.14 1.07 19.38
CA ARG A 384 -29.60 -0.12 20.11
C ARG A 384 -30.41 -1.02 19.18
N PRO A 385 -29.76 -1.97 18.49
CA PRO A 385 -30.45 -2.88 17.58
C PRO A 385 -31.56 -3.67 18.29
N THR A 386 -32.67 -3.88 17.59
CA THR A 386 -33.84 -4.57 18.15
C THR A 386 -33.63 -6.09 18.20
N LEU A 387 -33.74 -6.65 19.40
CA LEU A 387 -33.73 -8.10 19.64
C LEU A 387 -35.12 -8.69 19.40
N VAL A 388 -35.16 -9.86 18.75
CA VAL A 388 -36.38 -10.65 18.54
C VAL A 388 -36.21 -12.06 19.12
N PRO A 389 -37.30 -12.79 19.45
CA PRO A 389 -37.20 -14.12 20.06
C PRO A 389 -36.38 -15.12 19.25
N ARG A 390 -36.40 -15.03 17.91
CA ARG A 390 -35.61 -15.89 17.02
C ARG A 390 -34.11 -15.82 17.32
N ASP A 391 -33.59 -14.65 17.69
CA ASP A 391 -32.17 -14.44 17.98
C ASP A 391 -31.72 -15.29 19.18
N LEU A 392 -32.56 -15.38 20.21
CA LEU A 392 -32.27 -16.17 21.41
C LEU A 392 -32.24 -17.67 21.12
N HIS A 393 -33.06 -18.15 20.19
CA HIS A 393 -33.01 -19.55 19.78
C HIS A 393 -31.70 -19.89 19.04
N GLU A 394 -31.10 -18.93 18.34
CA GLU A 394 -29.77 -19.13 17.75
C GLU A 394 -28.66 -19.16 18.79
N ALA A 395 -28.78 -18.36 19.86
CA ALA A 395 -27.89 -18.46 21.01
C ALA A 395 -27.98 -19.85 21.66
N VAL A 396 -29.20 -20.37 21.84
CA VAL A 396 -29.45 -21.71 22.38
C VAL A 396 -28.88 -22.80 21.49
N LEU A 397 -29.04 -22.69 20.16
CA LEU A 397 -28.43 -23.62 19.21
C LEU A 397 -26.90 -23.62 19.33
N ALA A 398 -26.29 -22.43 19.32
CA ALA A 398 -24.85 -22.29 19.44
C ALA A 398 -24.32 -22.89 20.76
N ASP A 399 -25.01 -22.64 21.88
CA ASP A 399 -24.68 -23.19 23.20
C ASP A 399 -24.79 -24.71 23.27
N ARG A 400 -25.88 -25.29 22.73
CA ARG A 400 -26.05 -26.76 22.67
C ARG A 400 -24.94 -27.42 21.87
N VAL A 401 -24.68 -26.92 20.65
CA VAL A 401 -23.62 -27.48 19.79
C VAL A 401 -22.25 -27.30 20.43
N SER A 402 -21.98 -26.15 21.04
CA SER A 402 -20.72 -25.89 21.75
C SER A 402 -20.52 -26.84 22.92
N SER A 403 -21.58 -27.09 23.68
CA SER A 403 -21.56 -28.02 24.82
C SER A 403 -21.30 -29.46 24.37
N SER A 404 -21.95 -29.92 23.29
CA SER A 404 -21.73 -31.27 22.73
C SER A 404 -20.29 -31.50 22.28
N VAL A 405 -19.63 -30.49 21.72
CA VAL A 405 -18.24 -30.60 21.26
C VAL A 405 -17.21 -30.21 22.34
N GLY A 406 -17.67 -29.80 23.53
CA GLY A 406 -16.83 -29.34 24.64
C GLY A 406 -16.11 -28.02 24.39
N ALA A 407 -16.65 -27.13 23.56
CA ALA A 407 -16.15 -25.77 23.35
C ALA A 407 -16.79 -24.78 24.34
N ARG A 408 -16.09 -23.68 24.66
CA ARG A 408 -16.52 -22.65 25.61
C ARG A 408 -16.71 -21.29 24.95
N ASP A 409 -17.34 -20.37 25.67
CA ASP A 409 -17.45 -18.94 25.33
C ASP A 409 -18.15 -18.61 24.00
N ILE A 410 -19.07 -19.48 23.55
CA ILE A 410 -19.76 -19.33 22.26
C ILE A 410 -20.66 -18.08 22.19
N ILE A 411 -21.13 -17.60 23.34
CA ILE A 411 -22.04 -16.46 23.46
C ILE A 411 -21.39 -15.15 22.99
N GLU A 412 -20.10 -14.94 23.27
CA GLU A 412 -19.40 -13.71 22.82
C GLU A 412 -19.30 -13.64 21.29
N TYR A 413 -19.15 -14.79 20.64
CA TYR A 413 -19.16 -14.87 19.19
C TYR A 413 -20.57 -14.67 18.62
N TRP A 414 -21.60 -15.26 19.24
CA TRP A 414 -23.01 -15.09 18.83
C TRP A 414 -23.47 -13.63 18.87
N LYS A 415 -23.05 -12.86 19.89
CA LYS A 415 -23.33 -11.41 19.97
C LYS A 415 -22.84 -10.62 18.75
N SER A 416 -21.86 -11.15 18.02
CA SER A 416 -21.13 -10.42 16.99
C SER A 416 -21.32 -10.95 15.57
N SER A 417 -21.74 -12.21 15.39
CA SER A 417 -21.89 -12.83 14.08
C SER A 417 -23.22 -13.55 13.92
N PRO A 418 -23.93 -13.37 12.78
CA PRO A 418 -25.03 -14.26 12.39
C PRO A 418 -24.49 -15.62 11.94
N TYR A 419 -25.36 -16.64 11.92
CA TYR A 419 -25.08 -17.99 11.40
C TYR A 419 -23.72 -18.56 11.86
N LEU A 420 -23.47 -18.47 13.17
CA LEU A 420 -22.15 -18.71 13.75
C LEU A 420 -21.56 -20.06 13.35
N ILE A 421 -22.35 -21.13 13.38
CA ILE A 421 -21.93 -22.50 13.04
C ILE A 421 -21.49 -22.61 11.57
N ASN A 422 -22.12 -21.85 10.66
CA ASN A 422 -21.79 -21.84 9.24
C ASN A 422 -20.49 -21.05 8.94
N PHE A 423 -20.25 -19.93 9.62
CA PHE A 423 -19.15 -19.01 9.29
C PHE A 423 -17.88 -19.20 10.13
N LEU A 424 -18.00 -19.71 11.35
CA LEU A 424 -16.88 -19.79 12.28
C LEU A 424 -15.83 -20.79 11.75
N ARG A 425 -14.64 -20.28 11.42
CA ARG A 425 -13.51 -21.02 10.82
C ARG A 425 -12.27 -20.85 11.68
N ARG A 426 -11.46 -21.91 11.80
CA ARG A 426 -10.13 -21.92 12.48
C ARG A 426 -10.13 -21.68 14.00
N TYR A 427 -11.25 -21.31 14.62
CA TYR A 427 -11.40 -21.27 16.08
C TYR A 427 -11.51 -22.68 16.69
N GLU A 428 -11.29 -22.78 17.99
CA GLU A 428 -11.37 -24.03 18.76
C GLU A 428 -12.71 -24.74 18.57
N PHE A 429 -13.83 -24.00 18.64
CA PHE A 429 -15.17 -24.54 18.39
C PHE A 429 -15.25 -25.30 17.06
N ARG A 430 -14.77 -24.70 15.95
CA ARG A 430 -14.80 -25.35 14.64
C ARG A 430 -13.94 -26.59 14.58
N ARG A 431 -12.73 -26.55 15.15
CA ARG A 431 -11.82 -27.70 15.17
C ARG A 431 -12.41 -28.88 15.93
N LYS A 432 -13.05 -28.61 17.08
CA LYS A 432 -13.74 -29.62 17.88
C LYS A 432 -14.94 -30.20 17.15
N LEU A 433 -15.74 -29.35 16.49
CA LEU A 433 -16.85 -29.80 15.66
C LEU A 433 -16.38 -30.70 14.49
N GLU A 434 -15.32 -30.29 13.78
CA GLU A 434 -14.76 -31.07 12.66
C GLU A 434 -14.17 -32.41 13.12
N ALA A 435 -13.56 -32.46 14.30
CA ALA A 435 -13.03 -33.70 14.87
C ALA A 435 -14.11 -34.74 15.16
N GLN A 436 -15.36 -34.30 15.42
CA GLN A 436 -16.50 -35.16 15.68
C GLN A 436 -17.35 -35.44 14.43
N CYS A 437 -17.04 -34.87 13.25
CA CYS A 437 -17.85 -35.09 12.05
C CYS A 437 -17.89 -36.56 11.57
N GLY A 438 -16.85 -37.35 11.87
CA GLY A 438 -16.80 -38.78 11.52
C GLY A 438 -17.50 -39.71 12.51
N ASP A 439 -17.74 -39.24 13.75
CA ASP A 439 -18.35 -39.98 14.85
C ASP A 439 -19.14 -39.00 15.74
N ALA A 440 -20.21 -38.45 15.18
CA ALA A 440 -21.00 -37.41 15.81
C ALA A 440 -21.93 -38.02 16.89
N SER A 441 -21.97 -37.42 18.08
CA SER A 441 -22.88 -37.87 19.13
C SER A 441 -24.34 -37.70 18.72
N GLU A 442 -25.24 -38.53 19.26
CA GLU A 442 -26.68 -38.41 19.00
C GLU A 442 -27.21 -37.03 19.42
N GLU A 443 -26.70 -36.46 20.52
CA GLU A 443 -27.08 -35.13 20.99
C GLU A 443 -26.69 -34.04 19.98
N LEU A 444 -25.50 -34.14 19.37
CA LEU A 444 -25.05 -33.19 18.36
C LEU A 444 -25.92 -33.26 17.10
N LEU A 445 -26.23 -34.48 16.65
CA LEU A 445 -27.10 -34.70 15.48
C LEU A 445 -28.52 -34.18 15.74
N LEU A 446 -29.08 -34.44 16.93
CA LEU A 446 -30.38 -33.92 17.34
C LEU A 446 -30.39 -32.40 17.40
N ALA A 447 -29.37 -31.77 18.00
CA ALA A 447 -29.28 -30.31 18.11
C ALA A 447 -29.28 -29.63 16.74
N LEU A 448 -28.55 -30.19 15.76
CA LEU A 448 -28.52 -29.68 14.39
C LEU A 448 -29.82 -29.95 13.63
N LYS A 449 -30.39 -31.15 13.76
CA LYS A 449 -31.61 -31.56 13.05
C LYS A 449 -32.85 -30.78 13.51
N GLU A 450 -33.00 -30.55 14.81
CA GLU A 450 -34.10 -29.75 15.37
C GLU A 450 -34.06 -28.28 14.93
N ASN A 451 -32.89 -27.80 14.49
CA ASN A 451 -32.64 -26.40 14.16
C ASN A 451 -32.15 -26.21 12.72
N GLU A 452 -32.45 -27.13 11.82
CA GLU A 452 -32.01 -27.08 10.42
C GLU A 452 -32.42 -25.76 9.73
N ASN A 453 -33.61 -25.24 10.04
CA ASN A 453 -34.13 -23.96 9.54
C ASN A 453 -33.44 -22.71 10.11
N ARG A 454 -32.46 -22.87 11.00
CA ARG A 454 -31.62 -21.80 11.57
C ARG A 454 -30.20 -21.80 10.99
N LEU A 455 -29.89 -22.78 10.15
CA LEU A 455 -28.63 -22.88 9.44
C LEU A 455 -28.83 -22.47 7.99
N LEU A 456 -27.76 -22.05 7.33
CA LEU A 456 -27.82 -21.75 5.90
C LEU A 456 -28.05 -23.04 5.09
N SER A 457 -29.15 -23.09 4.33
CA SER A 457 -29.44 -24.21 3.43
C SER A 457 -28.77 -24.01 2.07
N LYS A 458 -28.07 -25.04 1.60
CA LYS A 458 -27.44 -25.01 0.27
C LYS A 458 -28.46 -24.77 -0.85
N ASN A 459 -29.64 -25.35 -0.75
CA ASN A 459 -30.68 -25.22 -1.77
C ASN A 459 -31.27 -23.79 -1.82
N GLU A 460 -31.44 -23.16 -0.66
CA GLU A 460 -31.89 -21.77 -0.57
C GLU A 460 -30.89 -20.82 -1.23
N ILE A 461 -29.60 -20.99 -0.91
CA ILE A 461 -28.52 -20.21 -1.52
C ILE A 461 -28.42 -20.45 -3.03
N GLN A 462 -28.50 -21.72 -3.47
CA GLN A 462 -28.42 -22.05 -4.89
C GLN A 462 -29.53 -21.42 -5.72
N THR A 463 -30.72 -21.24 -5.13
CA THR A 463 -31.89 -20.70 -5.83
C THR A 463 -32.20 -19.24 -5.49
N TYR A 464 -31.27 -18.53 -4.84
CA TYR A 464 -31.40 -17.15 -4.40
C TYR A 464 -32.68 -16.87 -3.59
N GLN A 465 -33.01 -17.75 -2.65
CA GLN A 465 -34.08 -17.49 -1.69
C GLN A 465 -33.69 -16.38 -0.69
N GLU A 466 -34.68 -15.75 -0.10
CA GLU A 466 -34.44 -14.77 0.97
C GLU A 466 -33.81 -15.45 2.19
N VAL A 467 -32.75 -14.83 2.72
CA VAL A 467 -32.03 -15.31 3.90
C VAL A 467 -32.19 -14.26 5.01
N ASP A 468 -32.70 -14.68 6.17
CA ASP A 468 -32.84 -13.81 7.34
C ASP A 468 -31.44 -13.35 7.81
N PRO A 469 -31.22 -12.06 8.10
CA PRO A 469 -29.94 -11.62 8.66
C PRO A 469 -29.57 -12.27 9.99
N ALA A 470 -30.53 -12.86 10.72
CA ALA A 470 -30.32 -13.75 11.87
C ALA A 470 -29.52 -13.13 13.04
N ASN A 471 -29.36 -11.81 13.07
CA ASN A 471 -28.70 -11.09 14.17
C ASN A 471 -29.19 -9.63 14.21
N PRO A 472 -29.43 -9.06 15.41
CA PRO A 472 -29.88 -7.67 15.55
C PRO A 472 -28.96 -6.66 14.85
N ARG A 473 -27.64 -6.78 15.02
CA ARG A 473 -26.66 -5.86 14.42
C ARG A 473 -26.60 -6.02 12.90
N MET A 474 -26.81 -7.25 12.41
CA MET A 474 -26.87 -7.52 10.97
C MET A 474 -28.12 -6.92 10.33
N ARG A 475 -29.28 -7.04 10.99
CA ARG A 475 -30.53 -6.38 10.56
C ARG A 475 -30.40 -4.86 10.55
N GLU A 476 -29.79 -4.29 11.60
CA GLU A 476 -29.50 -2.85 11.66
C GLU A 476 -28.62 -2.43 10.47
N LEU A 477 -27.53 -3.16 10.21
CA LEU A 477 -26.64 -2.89 9.08
C LEU A 477 -27.38 -2.96 7.72
N PHE A 478 -28.28 -3.93 7.53
CA PHE A 478 -29.12 -4.02 6.33
C PHE A 478 -30.04 -2.79 6.19
N SER A 479 -30.67 -2.36 7.29
CA SER A 479 -31.53 -1.18 7.32
C SER A 479 -30.79 0.12 6.96
N LEU A 480 -29.50 0.18 7.26
CA LEU A 480 -28.62 1.31 6.96
C LEU A 480 -28.05 1.27 5.54
N THR A 481 -28.10 0.12 4.85
CA THR A 481 -27.41 -0.11 3.57
C THR A 481 -28.32 -0.73 2.51
N ILE A 482 -28.49 -2.05 2.53
CA ILE A 482 -29.17 -2.85 1.51
C ILE A 482 -30.64 -2.42 1.34
N ASP A 483 -31.34 -2.12 2.44
CA ASP A 483 -32.75 -1.68 2.42
C ASP A 483 -32.92 -0.24 1.94
N ARG A 484 -31.87 0.56 2.03
CA ARG A 484 -31.82 1.90 1.40
C ARG A 484 -31.46 1.83 -0.09
N GLY A 485 -31.32 0.64 -0.66
CA GLY A 485 -31.06 0.44 -2.07
C GLY A 485 -29.60 0.63 -2.48
N PHE A 486 -28.64 0.62 -1.54
CA PHE A 486 -27.21 0.84 -1.85
C PHE A 486 -26.68 -0.09 -2.94
N TRP A 487 -27.21 -1.31 -3.01
CA TRP A 487 -26.88 -2.29 -4.05
C TRP A 487 -27.18 -1.82 -5.48
N LYS A 488 -28.03 -0.80 -5.67
CA LYS A 488 -28.33 -0.21 -7.00
C LYS A 488 -27.24 0.77 -7.46
N LEU A 489 -26.32 1.16 -6.57
CA LEU A 489 -25.29 2.15 -6.85
C LEU A 489 -23.95 1.47 -7.13
N LEU A 490 -23.27 1.93 -8.18
CA LEU A 490 -21.93 1.44 -8.53
C LEU A 490 -20.84 2.14 -7.70
N TRP A 491 -21.08 3.40 -7.33
CA TRP A 491 -20.24 4.20 -6.44
C TRP A 491 -21.12 5.17 -5.63
N LEU A 492 -20.53 5.81 -4.62
CA LEU A 492 -21.24 6.82 -3.82
C LEU A 492 -21.47 8.10 -4.65
N PRO A 493 -22.65 8.73 -4.55
CA PRO A 493 -22.92 10.00 -5.19
C PRO A 493 -21.97 11.08 -4.64
N PRO A 494 -21.58 12.06 -5.48
CA PRO A 494 -20.77 13.17 -5.03
C PRO A 494 -21.51 14.01 -4.00
N SER A 495 -20.82 14.46 -2.95
CA SER A 495 -21.40 15.36 -1.93
C SER A 495 -21.78 16.73 -2.49
N MET A 496 -21.12 17.16 -3.57
CA MET A 496 -21.41 18.39 -4.31
C MET A 496 -21.50 18.07 -5.81
N PRO A 497 -22.67 17.61 -6.31
CA PRO A 497 -22.83 17.26 -7.72
C PRO A 497 -22.84 18.50 -8.62
N TYR A 498 -22.15 18.42 -9.76
CA TYR A 498 -22.22 19.46 -10.79
C TYR A 498 -23.55 19.40 -11.56
N SER A 499 -24.07 18.19 -11.77
CA SER A 499 -25.32 17.93 -12.48
C SER A 499 -26.37 17.25 -11.62
N LYS A 500 -27.65 17.49 -11.89
CA LYS A 500 -28.75 16.82 -11.17
C LYS A 500 -28.65 15.30 -11.35
N PRO A 501 -28.61 14.51 -10.28
CA PRO A 501 -28.59 13.05 -10.41
C PRO A 501 -29.93 12.55 -10.99
N GLU A 502 -29.89 11.40 -11.67
CA GLU A 502 -31.04 10.72 -12.26
C GLU A 502 -31.06 9.23 -11.84
N GLY A 503 -32.23 8.58 -11.97
CA GLY A 503 -32.42 7.17 -11.64
C GLY A 503 -32.08 6.84 -10.18
N ALA A 504 -31.38 5.72 -9.95
CA ALA A 504 -31.00 5.28 -8.61
C ALA A 504 -30.20 6.33 -7.83
N TYR A 505 -29.39 7.15 -8.51
CA TYR A 505 -28.60 8.22 -7.88
C TYR A 505 -29.47 9.41 -7.43
N ALA A 506 -30.68 9.58 -7.97
CA ALA A 506 -31.63 10.60 -7.53
C ALA A 506 -32.50 10.14 -6.35
N ASP A 507 -32.86 8.85 -6.38
CA ASP A 507 -33.74 8.21 -5.39
C ASP A 507 -33.02 7.94 -4.07
N ILE A 508 -31.73 7.61 -4.14
CA ILE A 508 -30.92 7.22 -2.99
C ILE A 508 -30.11 8.43 -2.52
N ARG A 509 -30.56 9.07 -1.45
CA ARG A 509 -29.96 10.29 -0.84
C ARG A 509 -29.37 10.02 0.53
N ASP A 510 -28.56 10.96 1.02
CA ASP A 510 -28.01 10.97 2.39
C ASP A 510 -27.27 9.69 2.76
N ILE A 511 -26.42 9.24 1.84
CA ILE A 511 -25.63 8.02 2.03
C ILE A 511 -24.19 8.32 2.37
N THR A 512 -23.59 7.41 3.14
CA THR A 512 -22.18 7.50 3.55
C THR A 512 -21.54 6.12 3.61
N LYS A 513 -20.22 6.10 3.79
CA LYS A 513 -19.45 4.88 4.05
C LYS A 513 -19.60 4.48 5.50
N TYR A 514 -19.83 3.20 5.73
CA TYR A 514 -19.76 2.61 7.06
C TYR A 514 -18.43 1.87 7.22
N LEU A 515 -17.69 2.18 8.28
CA LEU A 515 -16.52 1.43 8.70
C LEU A 515 -16.90 0.61 9.91
N VAL A 516 -17.02 -0.71 9.72
CA VAL A 516 -17.49 -1.64 10.76
C VAL A 516 -16.30 -2.36 11.38
N PHE A 517 -16.19 -2.31 12.70
CA PHE A 517 -15.14 -2.97 13.47
C PHE A 517 -15.70 -4.13 14.27
N SER A 518 -14.90 -5.18 14.43
CA SER A 518 -15.22 -6.33 15.26
C SER A 518 -13.94 -6.85 15.91
N ALA A 519 -14.05 -7.33 17.15
CA ALA A 519 -12.98 -8.04 17.84
C ALA A 519 -12.76 -9.47 17.30
N TRP A 520 -13.65 -9.97 16.43
CA TRP A 520 -13.65 -11.36 15.98
C TRP A 520 -13.50 -11.49 14.46
N ASN A 521 -12.55 -12.33 14.03
CA ASN A 521 -12.25 -12.62 12.63
C ASN A 521 -13.39 -13.29 11.84
N VAL A 522 -14.42 -13.84 12.51
CA VAL A 522 -15.58 -14.47 11.82
C VAL A 522 -16.54 -13.44 11.23
N VAL A 523 -16.60 -12.24 11.82
CA VAL A 523 -17.61 -11.23 11.51
C VAL A 523 -17.45 -10.65 10.10
N PRO A 524 -16.23 -10.29 9.62
CA PRO A 524 -16.06 -9.80 8.27
C PRO A 524 -16.57 -10.78 7.20
N ASP A 525 -16.29 -12.08 7.35
CA ASP A 525 -16.74 -13.12 6.41
C ASP A 525 -18.27 -13.22 6.39
N ALA A 526 -18.90 -13.20 7.56
CA ALA A 526 -20.36 -13.28 7.69
C ALA A 526 -21.06 -12.05 7.08
N ILE A 527 -20.59 -10.84 7.42
CA ILE A 527 -21.12 -9.58 6.85
C ILE A 527 -20.94 -9.56 5.34
N ALA A 528 -19.74 -9.84 4.84
CA ALA A 528 -19.45 -9.79 3.40
C ALA A 528 -20.31 -10.80 2.63
N SER A 529 -20.44 -12.02 3.15
CA SER A 529 -21.24 -13.07 2.51
C SER A 529 -22.72 -12.72 2.46
N LEU A 530 -23.32 -12.31 3.58
CA LEU A 530 -24.76 -11.99 3.64
C LEU A 530 -25.10 -10.71 2.86
N CYS A 531 -24.30 -9.65 2.99
CA CYS A 531 -24.52 -8.41 2.22
C CYS A 531 -24.41 -8.65 0.71
N SER A 532 -23.38 -9.38 0.28
CA SER A 532 -23.16 -9.65 -1.15
C SER A 532 -24.27 -10.54 -1.71
N TYR A 533 -24.63 -11.60 -0.98
CA TYR A 533 -25.71 -12.49 -1.37
C TYR A 533 -27.05 -11.76 -1.50
N GLU A 534 -27.42 -10.93 -0.51
CA GLU A 534 -28.69 -10.19 -0.55
C GLU A 534 -28.71 -9.12 -1.64
N ALA A 535 -27.61 -8.40 -1.84
CA ALA A 535 -27.46 -7.45 -2.95
C ALA A 535 -27.65 -8.16 -4.30
N GLU A 536 -26.98 -9.29 -4.48
CA GLU A 536 -27.03 -10.09 -5.70
C GLU A 536 -28.41 -10.70 -5.93
N ARG A 537 -29.06 -11.23 -4.90
CA ARG A 537 -30.45 -11.71 -4.95
C ARG A 537 -31.40 -10.60 -5.44
N ARG A 538 -31.29 -9.39 -4.87
CA ARG A 538 -32.13 -8.25 -5.28
C ARG A 538 -31.84 -7.83 -6.72
N MET A 539 -30.58 -7.82 -7.16
CA MET A 539 -30.22 -7.56 -8.56
C MET A 539 -30.82 -8.60 -9.51
N LEU A 540 -30.67 -9.88 -9.20
CA LEU A 540 -31.17 -10.97 -10.05
C LEU A 540 -32.69 -11.05 -10.07
N SER A 541 -33.37 -10.62 -9.00
CA SER A 541 -34.83 -10.54 -8.97
C SER A 541 -35.42 -9.57 -10.00
N LEU A 542 -34.61 -8.63 -10.50
CA LEU A 542 -34.99 -7.71 -11.59
C LEU A 542 -34.86 -8.36 -12.98
N LEU A 543 -34.17 -9.49 -13.10
CA LEU A 543 -34.02 -10.20 -14.35
C LEU A 543 -35.25 -11.11 -14.59
N PRO A 544 -35.70 -11.23 -15.84
CA PRO A 544 -36.82 -12.11 -16.17
C PRO A 544 -36.45 -13.60 -16.05
N LYS A 545 -35.15 -13.93 -16.11
CA LYS A 545 -34.63 -15.29 -16.04
C LYS A 545 -34.16 -15.60 -14.61
N ARG A 546 -34.56 -16.77 -14.10
CA ARG A 546 -33.99 -17.33 -12.86
C ARG A 546 -32.64 -17.98 -13.15
N ILE A 547 -31.64 -17.63 -12.35
CA ILE A 547 -30.26 -18.08 -12.48
C ILE A 547 -29.88 -18.73 -11.16
N ASN A 548 -29.20 -19.88 -11.19
CA ASN A 548 -28.67 -20.51 -9.99
C ASN A 548 -27.31 -19.92 -9.62
N HIS A 549 -27.00 -19.91 -8.32
CA HIS A 549 -25.81 -19.22 -7.80
C HIS A 549 -24.48 -19.77 -8.34
N ASP A 550 -24.39 -21.07 -8.55
CA ASP A 550 -23.21 -21.73 -9.13
C ASP A 550 -23.04 -21.47 -10.64
N GLN A 551 -24.10 -21.03 -11.32
CA GLN A 551 -24.14 -20.75 -12.75
C GLN A 551 -24.09 -19.26 -13.08
N LEU A 552 -24.03 -18.37 -12.09
CA LEU A 552 -24.09 -16.92 -12.26
C LEU A 552 -23.18 -16.42 -13.40
N TYR A 553 -21.89 -16.75 -13.35
CA TYR A 553 -20.91 -16.24 -14.31
C TYR A 553 -20.93 -16.95 -15.66
N ASP A 554 -21.54 -18.12 -15.74
CA ASP A 554 -21.75 -18.85 -16.99
C ASP A 554 -22.90 -18.21 -17.78
N GLU A 555 -23.97 -17.83 -17.07
CA GLU A 555 -25.15 -17.19 -17.66
C GLU A 555 -25.01 -15.68 -17.84
N LEU A 556 -24.36 -14.99 -16.89
CA LEU A 556 -24.06 -13.57 -16.91
C LEU A 556 -22.54 -13.37 -17.04
N ARG A 557 -22.06 -13.49 -18.27
CA ARG A 557 -20.64 -13.28 -18.56
C ARG A 557 -20.21 -11.84 -18.19
N PRO A 558 -19.08 -11.65 -17.51
CA PRO A 558 -18.61 -10.31 -17.16
C PRO A 558 -18.34 -9.44 -18.40
N LEU A 559 -18.89 -8.22 -18.38
CA LEU A 559 -18.91 -7.30 -19.52
C LEU A 559 -17.61 -6.50 -19.68
N LEU A 560 -16.83 -6.31 -18.61
CA LEU A 560 -15.61 -5.51 -18.59
C LEU A 560 -14.36 -6.36 -18.83
N ARG A 561 -14.22 -6.92 -20.05
CA ARG A 561 -13.08 -7.78 -20.42
C ARG A 561 -12.48 -7.39 -21.77
N TYR A 562 -11.15 -7.45 -21.88
CA TYR A 562 -10.43 -7.38 -23.15
C TYR A 562 -10.51 -8.74 -23.85
N ALA A 563 -11.56 -8.92 -24.65
CA ALA A 563 -11.87 -10.19 -25.30
C ALA A 563 -11.67 -10.14 -26.82
N LYS A 564 -11.37 -11.31 -27.40
CA LYS A 564 -11.24 -11.54 -28.84
C LYS A 564 -12.29 -12.57 -29.25
N SER A 565 -13.03 -12.29 -30.31
CA SER A 565 -14.00 -13.25 -30.86
C SER A 565 -13.30 -14.35 -31.66
N ALA A 566 -14.03 -15.41 -31.99
CA ALA A 566 -13.49 -16.58 -32.70
C ALA A 566 -12.96 -16.25 -34.11
N ASP A 567 -13.49 -15.20 -34.74
CA ASP A 567 -13.04 -14.63 -36.02
C ASP A 567 -11.85 -13.67 -35.88
N GLY A 568 -11.27 -13.53 -34.68
CA GLY A 568 -10.08 -12.71 -34.43
C GLY A 568 -10.35 -11.23 -34.14
N ARG A 569 -11.61 -10.78 -34.15
CA ARG A 569 -11.94 -9.38 -33.86
C ARG A 569 -11.80 -9.04 -32.37
N LEU A 570 -11.18 -7.89 -32.07
CA LEU A 570 -11.07 -7.37 -30.71
C LEU A 570 -12.42 -6.79 -30.26
N THR A 571 -13.13 -7.55 -29.42
CA THR A 571 -14.48 -7.20 -28.93
C THR A 571 -14.44 -6.32 -27.67
N GLY A 572 -13.28 -6.19 -27.02
CA GLY A 572 -13.10 -5.37 -25.82
C GLY A 572 -12.83 -3.88 -26.06
N MET A 573 -12.88 -3.38 -27.30
CA MET A 573 -12.60 -1.96 -27.59
C MET A 573 -13.58 -0.99 -26.91
N SER A 574 -14.83 -1.41 -26.69
CA SER A 574 -15.80 -0.64 -25.90
C SER A 574 -15.44 -0.54 -24.42
N VAL A 575 -14.71 -1.53 -23.89
CA VAL A 575 -14.15 -1.47 -22.53
C VAL A 575 -12.92 -0.56 -22.53
N LEU A 576 -12.06 -0.69 -23.55
CA LEU A 576 -10.86 0.14 -23.67
C LEU A 576 -11.18 1.63 -23.71
N VAL A 577 -12.22 2.06 -24.44
CA VAL A 577 -12.59 3.49 -24.51
C VAL A 577 -13.06 4.05 -23.16
N LEU A 578 -13.66 3.24 -22.28
CA LEU A 578 -13.99 3.65 -20.90
C LEU A 578 -12.73 3.86 -20.06
N MET A 579 -11.69 3.06 -20.34
CA MET A 579 -10.41 3.07 -19.64
C MET A 579 -9.39 4.05 -20.24
N TYR A 580 -9.65 4.61 -21.43
CA TYR A 580 -8.75 5.52 -22.13
C TYR A 580 -8.84 6.97 -21.61
N PRO A 581 -7.77 7.51 -20.99
CA PRO A 581 -7.77 8.89 -20.48
C PRO A 581 -7.50 9.88 -21.62
N SER A 582 -8.50 10.12 -22.48
CA SER A 582 -8.38 11.03 -23.62
C SER A 582 -8.06 12.48 -23.18
N PRO A 583 -6.86 13.02 -23.44
CA PRO A 583 -6.53 14.41 -23.10
C PRO A 583 -7.31 15.44 -23.93
N GLY A 584 -7.69 15.10 -25.15
CA GLY A 584 -8.49 15.95 -26.03
C GLY A 584 -9.90 16.14 -25.48
N LEU A 585 -10.59 15.06 -25.10
CA LEU A 585 -11.91 15.19 -24.46
C LEU A 585 -11.81 15.87 -23.09
N ALA A 586 -10.79 15.53 -22.30
CA ALA A 586 -10.57 16.12 -20.98
C ALA A 586 -10.37 17.64 -21.06
N SER A 587 -9.61 18.12 -22.05
CA SER A 587 -9.29 19.54 -22.23
C SER A 587 -10.38 20.37 -22.93
N LEU A 588 -11.17 19.76 -23.83
CA LEU A 588 -12.20 20.49 -24.59
C LEU A 588 -13.48 20.70 -23.78
N VAL A 589 -13.85 19.73 -22.96
CA VAL A 589 -15.07 19.77 -22.17
C VAL A 589 -14.71 19.79 -20.69
N ASP A 590 -15.14 20.83 -19.99
CA ASP A 590 -15.07 20.92 -18.54
C ASP A 590 -16.49 20.98 -17.97
N PRO A 591 -17.01 19.88 -17.39
CA PRO A 591 -18.35 19.85 -16.82
C PRO A 591 -18.57 20.84 -15.68
N LEU A 592 -17.54 21.14 -14.88
CA LEU A 592 -17.64 22.11 -13.79
C LEU A 592 -17.81 23.52 -14.37
N LYS A 593 -17.00 23.88 -15.36
CA LYS A 593 -17.13 25.17 -16.04
C LYS A 593 -18.51 25.35 -16.68
N ILE A 594 -19.00 24.33 -17.38
CA ILE A 594 -20.34 24.37 -17.99
C ILE A 594 -21.43 24.56 -16.91
N ALA A 595 -21.29 23.90 -15.75
CA ALA A 595 -22.22 24.06 -14.65
C ALA A 595 -22.14 25.44 -14.00
N LEU A 596 -20.95 26.02 -13.85
CA LEU A 596 -20.77 27.38 -13.31
C LEU A 596 -21.38 28.44 -14.24
N ASP A 597 -21.19 28.30 -15.55
CA ASP A 597 -21.74 29.22 -16.57
C ASP A 597 -23.28 29.18 -16.64
N HIS A 598 -23.93 28.12 -16.12
CA HIS A 598 -25.38 28.00 -16.03
C HIS A 598 -26.00 28.92 -14.96
N HIS A 599 -25.19 29.50 -14.05
CA HIS A 599 -25.53 30.58 -13.10
C HIS A 599 -26.90 30.50 -12.38
N ASP A 600 -27.27 29.31 -11.87
CA ASP A 600 -28.58 29.10 -11.22
C ASP A 600 -28.45 28.66 -9.74
N GLY A 601 -27.24 28.60 -9.18
CA GLY A 601 -26.98 28.13 -7.81
C GLY A 601 -27.27 26.64 -7.55
N GLU A 602 -27.93 25.97 -8.49
CA GLU A 602 -28.33 24.57 -8.47
C GLU A 602 -27.52 23.73 -9.48
N PRO A 603 -27.38 22.41 -9.27
CA PRO A 603 -26.77 21.51 -10.25
C PRO A 603 -27.47 21.59 -11.62
N ILE A 604 -26.70 21.55 -12.72
CA ILE A 604 -27.25 21.65 -14.09
C ILE A 604 -28.01 20.37 -14.48
N PRO A 605 -29.14 20.45 -15.23
CA PRO A 605 -29.77 19.26 -15.80
C PRO A 605 -28.81 18.50 -16.74
N VAL A 606 -28.76 17.16 -16.64
CA VAL A 606 -27.84 16.31 -17.43
C VAL A 606 -28.06 16.49 -18.94
N THR A 607 -29.31 16.61 -19.37
CA THR A 607 -29.66 16.85 -20.78
C THR A 607 -29.07 18.14 -21.32
N LEU A 608 -29.05 19.20 -20.50
CA LEU A 608 -28.47 20.49 -20.87
C LEU A 608 -26.94 20.45 -20.84
N LEU A 609 -26.35 19.79 -19.85
CA LEU A 609 -24.90 19.57 -19.77
C LEU A 609 -24.38 18.81 -21.00
N LEU A 610 -25.06 17.74 -21.40
CA LEU A 610 -24.71 16.97 -22.60
C LEU A 610 -24.92 17.77 -23.88
N LYS A 611 -25.97 18.60 -23.96
CA LYS A 611 -26.20 19.51 -25.09
C LYS A 611 -25.03 20.50 -25.23
N LYS A 612 -24.61 21.12 -24.14
CA LYS A 612 -23.47 22.07 -24.12
C LYS A 612 -22.16 21.39 -24.47
N ALA A 613 -21.89 20.19 -23.95
CA ALA A 613 -20.74 19.40 -24.34
C ALA A 613 -20.77 19.05 -25.84
N SER A 614 -21.94 18.70 -26.38
CA SER A 614 -22.13 18.42 -27.80
C SER A 614 -21.85 19.65 -28.66
N GLU A 615 -22.38 20.82 -28.28
CA GLU A 615 -22.12 22.11 -28.96
C GLU A 615 -20.60 22.40 -29.05
N THR A 616 -19.86 22.16 -27.96
CA THR A 616 -18.41 22.34 -27.89
C THR A 616 -17.64 21.36 -28.77
N LEU A 617 -18.07 20.09 -28.82
CA LEU A 617 -17.36 19.02 -29.54
C LEU A 617 -17.70 18.97 -31.04
N LEU A 618 -18.86 19.48 -31.44
CA LEU A 618 -19.38 19.36 -32.80
C LEU A 618 -18.40 19.84 -33.89
N PRO A 619 -17.69 20.99 -33.77
CA PRO A 619 -16.72 21.42 -34.78
C PRO A 619 -15.55 20.44 -34.96
N TYR A 620 -15.11 19.81 -33.87
CA TYR A 620 -14.01 18.84 -33.88
C TYR A 620 -14.44 17.52 -34.51
N ILE A 621 -15.63 17.02 -34.14
CA ILE A 621 -16.18 15.78 -34.70
C ILE A 621 -16.53 15.94 -36.18
N ASN A 622 -17.13 17.07 -36.59
CA ASN A 622 -17.42 17.35 -38.00
C ASN A 622 -16.15 17.38 -38.85
N LYS A 623 -15.04 17.94 -38.34
CA LYS A 623 -13.75 17.94 -39.03
C LYS A 623 -13.21 16.51 -39.21
N LEU A 624 -13.37 15.67 -38.19
CA LEU A 624 -12.89 14.30 -38.13
C LEU A 624 -13.68 13.36 -39.07
N VAL A 625 -15.01 13.50 -39.16
CA VAL A 625 -15.85 12.67 -40.05
C VAL A 625 -15.96 13.19 -41.48
N LYS A 626 -15.38 14.34 -41.81
CA LYS A 626 -15.51 15.00 -43.13
C LYS A 626 -15.06 14.11 -44.30
N ARG A 627 -14.12 13.19 -44.07
CA ARG A 627 -13.57 12.29 -45.09
C ARG A 627 -14.23 10.90 -45.07
N SER A 628 -15.22 10.69 -44.21
CA SER A 628 -15.87 9.39 -44.03
C SER A 628 -16.95 9.16 -45.10
N PRO A 629 -17.20 7.90 -45.49
CA PRO A 629 -18.29 7.57 -46.42
C PRO A 629 -19.66 8.04 -45.90
N GLU A 630 -20.47 8.66 -46.75
CA GLU A 630 -21.84 9.11 -46.40
C GLU A 630 -22.89 7.99 -46.58
N THR A 631 -22.58 6.95 -47.35
CA THR A 631 -23.47 5.84 -47.69
C THR A 631 -22.94 4.50 -47.18
N GLY A 632 -23.83 3.56 -46.87
CA GLY A 632 -23.49 2.23 -46.36
C GLY A 632 -23.90 2.02 -44.89
N PRO A 633 -23.59 0.84 -44.31
CA PRO A 633 -23.89 0.54 -42.91
C PRO A 633 -23.04 1.40 -41.98
N GLU A 634 -23.62 1.76 -40.83
CA GLU A 634 -22.91 2.49 -39.78
C GLU A 634 -21.79 1.63 -39.18
N ASP A 635 -20.59 2.22 -39.07
CA ASP A 635 -19.43 1.57 -38.51
C ASP A 635 -19.29 1.88 -37.02
N ARG A 636 -19.59 0.91 -36.17
CA ARG A 636 -19.51 1.06 -34.71
C ARG A 636 -18.08 1.27 -34.19
N ARG A 637 -17.04 1.07 -35.02
CA ARG A 637 -15.65 1.36 -34.63
C ARG A 637 -15.44 2.84 -34.30
N TRP A 638 -16.26 3.73 -34.85
CA TRP A 638 -16.23 5.16 -34.53
C TRP A 638 -16.36 5.47 -33.03
N TYR A 639 -17.10 4.67 -32.26
CA TYR A 639 -17.30 4.92 -30.83
C TYR A 639 -16.00 4.90 -30.03
N TRP A 640 -15.03 4.05 -30.38
CA TRP A 640 -13.74 4.02 -29.71
C TRP A 640 -12.64 4.74 -30.49
N ALA A 641 -12.74 4.78 -31.83
CA ALA A 641 -11.72 5.39 -32.67
C ALA A 641 -11.74 6.93 -32.67
N ALA A 642 -12.92 7.56 -32.53
CA ALA A 642 -13.04 9.01 -32.64
C ALA A 642 -12.20 9.77 -31.60
N SER A 643 -12.20 9.32 -30.34
CA SER A 643 -11.38 9.93 -29.29
C SER A 643 -9.88 9.76 -29.56
N ALA A 644 -9.47 8.58 -30.04
CA ALA A 644 -8.07 8.30 -30.38
C ALA A 644 -7.57 9.17 -31.54
N ILE A 645 -8.34 9.28 -32.62
CA ILE A 645 -8.00 10.13 -33.78
C ILE A 645 -7.93 11.62 -33.36
N LEU A 646 -8.89 12.08 -32.56
CA LEU A 646 -8.90 13.44 -32.03
C LEU A 646 -7.63 13.73 -31.21
N ASP A 647 -7.20 12.77 -30.40
CA ASP A 647 -6.01 12.90 -29.57
C ASP A 647 -4.72 12.81 -30.39
N GLY A 648 -4.62 11.93 -31.38
CA GLY A 648 -3.47 11.85 -32.28
C GLY A 648 -3.21 13.16 -33.02
N ALA A 649 -4.27 13.83 -33.45
CA ALA A 649 -4.17 15.14 -34.11
C ALA A 649 -3.73 16.27 -33.17
N ARG A 650 -3.98 16.18 -31.86
CA ARG A 650 -3.69 17.25 -30.88
C ARG A 650 -2.46 16.99 -30.02
N TYR A 651 -2.13 15.73 -29.79
CA TYR A 651 -1.07 15.25 -28.91
C TYR A 651 -0.28 14.12 -29.58
N PRO A 652 0.54 14.41 -30.62
CA PRO A 652 1.22 13.37 -31.41
C PRO A 652 2.11 12.43 -30.58
N GLY A 653 2.70 12.91 -29.48
CA GLY A 653 3.53 12.11 -28.58
C GLY A 653 2.76 11.02 -27.82
N LEU A 654 1.42 11.09 -27.78
CA LEU A 654 0.58 10.10 -27.10
C LEU A 654 0.57 8.76 -27.82
N SER A 655 0.70 8.75 -29.15
CA SER A 655 0.72 7.52 -29.95
C SER A 655 1.86 6.59 -29.53
N ASN A 656 3.06 7.14 -29.32
CA ASN A 656 4.20 6.37 -28.83
C ASN A 656 4.00 5.91 -27.38
N TRP A 657 3.43 6.79 -26.54
CA TRP A 657 3.18 6.47 -25.13
C TRP A 657 2.19 5.30 -24.94
N LEU A 658 1.23 5.10 -25.87
CA LEU A 658 0.28 3.99 -25.79
C LEU A 658 0.94 2.61 -25.83
N VAL A 659 2.11 2.47 -26.47
CA VAL A 659 2.76 1.18 -26.71
C VAL A 659 4.15 1.06 -26.08
N ASP A 660 4.66 2.13 -25.44
CA ASP A 660 5.97 2.12 -24.79
C ASP A 660 5.98 1.22 -23.55
N GLU A 661 6.73 0.11 -23.61
CA GLU A 661 6.82 -0.86 -22.52
C GLU A 661 7.65 -0.39 -21.32
N SER A 662 8.40 0.70 -21.45
CA SER A 662 9.28 1.21 -20.40
C SER A 662 8.65 2.33 -19.57
N VAL A 663 7.92 3.24 -20.23
CA VAL A 663 7.33 4.44 -19.60
C VAL A 663 5.87 4.69 -20.02
N GLY A 664 5.36 3.92 -20.99
CA GLY A 664 4.02 4.03 -21.53
C GLY A 664 2.94 3.35 -20.72
N TRP A 665 1.74 3.27 -21.29
CA TRP A 665 0.60 2.62 -20.64
C TRP A 665 0.87 1.13 -20.28
N PRO A 666 1.54 0.32 -21.12
CA PRO A 666 1.87 -1.06 -20.76
C PRO A 666 2.74 -1.17 -19.50
N ALA A 667 3.73 -0.29 -19.34
CA ALA A 667 4.63 -0.27 -18.19
C ALA A 667 3.88 -0.05 -16.86
N ILE A 668 2.83 0.77 -16.90
CA ILE A 668 1.98 1.09 -15.74
C ILE A 668 1.00 -0.05 -15.43
N ALA A 669 0.55 -0.78 -16.46
CA ALA A 669 -0.44 -1.85 -16.34
C ALA A 669 0.16 -3.24 -16.05
N ALA A 670 1.49 -3.39 -16.12
CA ALA A 670 2.23 -4.66 -16.15
C ALA A 670 1.90 -5.69 -15.05
N GLU A 671 1.42 -5.27 -13.87
CA GLU A 671 1.01 -6.19 -12.79
C GLU A 671 -0.38 -6.84 -13.02
N SER A 672 -1.15 -6.36 -14.01
CA SER A 672 -2.57 -6.70 -14.18
C SER A 672 -3.04 -6.96 -15.62
N SER A 673 -2.21 -6.67 -16.63
CA SER A 673 -2.59 -6.78 -18.04
C SER A 673 -1.98 -8.01 -18.73
N GLY A 674 -2.84 -8.88 -19.29
CA GLY A 674 -2.41 -10.00 -20.15
C GLY A 674 -2.24 -9.60 -21.62
N GLU A 675 -1.70 -10.50 -22.44
CA GLU A 675 -1.37 -10.28 -23.88
C GLU A 675 -2.49 -9.60 -24.70
N ARG A 676 -3.76 -9.93 -24.38
CA ARG A 676 -4.92 -9.34 -25.08
C ARG A 676 -5.04 -7.83 -24.90
N PHE A 677 -4.57 -7.26 -23.79
CA PHE A 677 -4.62 -5.82 -23.56
C PHE A 677 -3.69 -5.07 -24.54
N ILE A 678 -2.51 -5.61 -24.79
CA ILE A 678 -1.52 -5.03 -25.72
C ILE A 678 -2.11 -4.98 -27.14
N GLU A 679 -2.73 -6.08 -27.61
CA GLU A 679 -3.40 -6.09 -28.92
C GLU A 679 -4.47 -4.99 -29.07
N HIS A 680 -5.18 -4.64 -27.98
CA HIS A 680 -6.17 -3.58 -27.98
C HIS A 680 -5.53 -2.17 -28.01
N LEU A 681 -4.38 -1.99 -27.35
CA LEU A 681 -3.60 -0.76 -27.41
C LEU A 681 -3.01 -0.53 -28.80
N ASP A 682 -2.49 -1.57 -29.44
CA ASP A 682 -1.98 -1.49 -30.81
C ASP A 682 -3.08 -1.06 -31.80
N LEU A 683 -4.28 -1.62 -31.66
CA LEU A 683 -5.41 -1.23 -32.50
C LEU A 683 -5.86 0.22 -32.23
N LEU A 684 -5.81 0.66 -30.97
CA LEU A 684 -6.10 2.06 -30.60
C LEU A 684 -5.05 3.01 -31.18
N GLN A 685 -3.77 2.63 -31.17
CA GLN A 685 -2.67 3.39 -31.78
C GLN A 685 -2.84 3.49 -33.29
N GLN A 686 -3.21 2.40 -33.97
CA GLN A 686 -3.52 2.43 -35.41
C GLN A 686 -4.65 3.40 -35.73
N ALA A 687 -5.68 3.49 -34.88
CA ALA A 687 -6.71 4.50 -35.03
C ALA A 687 -6.17 5.91 -34.82
N MET A 688 -5.37 6.13 -33.78
CA MET A 688 -4.73 7.42 -33.49
C MET A 688 -3.87 7.93 -34.64
N ASP A 689 -3.17 7.03 -35.32
CA ASP A 689 -2.32 7.33 -36.47
C ASP A 689 -3.09 7.37 -37.81
N GLU A 690 -4.41 7.20 -37.80
CA GLU A 690 -5.27 7.09 -38.99
C GLU A 690 -4.84 5.95 -39.97
N ARG A 691 -4.33 4.83 -39.44
CA ARG A 691 -3.82 3.67 -40.19
C ARG A 691 -4.68 2.41 -40.10
N LEU A 692 -5.94 2.53 -39.67
CA LEU A 692 -6.83 1.37 -39.57
C LEU A 692 -7.05 0.70 -40.93
N ASP A 693 -6.87 -0.62 -40.97
CA ASP A 693 -7.17 -1.47 -42.11
C ASP A 693 -8.20 -2.55 -41.73
N PRO A 694 -9.40 -2.58 -42.36
CA PRO A 694 -9.91 -1.62 -43.34
C PRO A 694 -10.20 -0.24 -42.73
N PRO A 695 -10.20 0.85 -43.53
CA PRO A 695 -10.52 2.19 -43.04
C PRO A 695 -11.93 2.26 -42.45
N LEU A 696 -12.18 3.30 -41.64
CA LEU A 696 -13.49 3.52 -41.00
C LEU A 696 -14.60 3.79 -42.02
N GLY A 697 -15.75 3.15 -41.84
CA GLY A 697 -16.94 3.33 -42.66
C GLY A 697 -17.76 4.56 -42.27
N ARG A 698 -19.07 4.54 -42.60
CA ARG A 698 -19.98 5.65 -42.28
C ARG A 698 -20.13 5.82 -40.75
N PRO A 699 -20.02 7.05 -40.21
CA PRO A 699 -20.20 7.28 -38.77
C PRO A 699 -21.66 7.06 -38.32
N PRO A 700 -21.89 6.50 -37.11
CA PRO A 700 -23.22 6.42 -36.51
C PRO A 700 -23.83 7.81 -36.29
N ALA A 701 -25.15 7.94 -36.49
CA ALA A 701 -25.86 9.22 -36.33
C ALA A 701 -25.77 9.80 -34.89
N ASP A 702 -25.61 8.96 -33.89
CA ASP A 702 -25.51 9.31 -32.47
C ASP A 702 -24.07 9.42 -31.97
N LEU A 703 -23.06 9.39 -32.85
CA LEU A 703 -21.64 9.47 -32.47
C LEU A 703 -21.33 10.70 -31.59
N ILE A 704 -21.85 11.89 -31.94
CA ILE A 704 -21.63 13.12 -31.16
C ILE A 704 -22.20 13.00 -29.74
N LYS A 705 -23.36 12.34 -29.60
CA LYS A 705 -24.00 12.12 -28.31
C LYS A 705 -23.13 11.19 -27.46
N PHE A 706 -22.65 10.09 -28.04
CA PHE A 706 -21.75 9.15 -27.35
C PHE A 706 -20.45 9.83 -26.90
N ILE A 707 -19.76 10.56 -27.80
CA ILE A 707 -18.49 11.21 -27.45
C ILE A 707 -18.70 12.31 -26.40
N SER A 708 -19.84 13.00 -26.42
CA SER A 708 -20.20 13.96 -25.37
C SER A 708 -20.43 13.30 -24.03
N GLN A 709 -21.05 12.12 -23.99
CA GLN A 709 -21.19 11.32 -22.76
C GLN A 709 -19.82 10.87 -22.22
N MET A 710 -18.92 10.41 -23.10
CA MET A 710 -17.56 10.04 -22.73
C MET A 710 -16.76 11.24 -22.23
N ALA A 711 -16.91 12.40 -22.86
CA ALA A 711 -16.27 13.62 -22.42
C ALA A 711 -16.78 14.04 -21.04
N VAL A 712 -18.09 14.02 -20.80
CA VAL A 712 -18.65 14.45 -19.50
C VAL A 712 -18.41 13.43 -18.38
N ALA A 713 -18.58 12.15 -18.66
CA ALA A 713 -18.72 11.10 -17.63
C ALA A 713 -17.88 9.83 -17.89
N GLY A 714 -17.03 9.81 -18.92
CA GLY A 714 -16.11 8.69 -19.16
C GLY A 714 -15.15 8.50 -17.97
N PRO A 715 -15.05 7.31 -17.36
CA PRO A 715 -14.31 7.11 -16.10
C PRO A 715 -12.87 7.62 -16.16
N SER A 716 -12.11 7.24 -17.19
CA SER A 716 -10.72 7.67 -17.32
C SER A 716 -10.54 9.13 -17.72
N VAL A 717 -11.51 9.71 -18.44
CA VAL A 717 -11.50 11.14 -18.76
C VAL A 717 -11.73 11.95 -17.48
N CYS A 718 -12.66 11.51 -16.62
CA CYS A 718 -12.90 12.11 -15.31
C CYS A 718 -11.67 11.96 -14.41
N ALA A 719 -11.04 10.79 -14.40
CA ALA A 719 -9.82 10.55 -13.63
C ALA A 719 -8.68 11.49 -14.09
N LEU A 720 -8.49 11.67 -15.40
CA LEU A 720 -7.48 12.57 -15.95
C LEU A 720 -7.72 14.04 -15.55
N ARG A 721 -8.98 14.49 -15.51
CA ARG A 721 -9.32 15.85 -15.05
C ARG A 721 -9.09 16.08 -13.56
N ALA A 722 -9.08 15.02 -12.76
CA ALA A 722 -8.88 15.10 -11.31
C ALA A 722 -7.40 15.15 -10.91
N LEU A 723 -6.49 14.84 -11.83
CA LEU A 723 -5.03 14.96 -11.67
C LEU A 723 -4.59 16.39 -11.99
#